data_AF-A0A6P6CA97-F1
#
_entry.id   AF-A0A6P6CA97-F1
#
_cell.length_a   1.000
_cell.length_b   1.000
_cell.length_c   1.000
_cell.angle_alpha   90.00
_cell.angle_beta   90.00
_cell.angle_gamma   90.00
#
_symmetry.space_group_name_H-M   'P 1'
#
loop_
_entity.id
_entity.type
_entity.pdbx_description
1 polymer ?
#
loop_
_entity_poly.entity_id
_entity_poly.type
_entity_poly.pdbx_seq_one_letter_code
_entity_poly.pdbx_strand_id
1 'polypeptide(L)'
;MGSVTGAVLKMLLLLSTQNWNRVIAGNSYDCDEPLVSALSQASFSSSSEFSSSHGPGFARLNRREGAGGWSPLVSNKYQWLQIDLGERMEITAVATQGGYGSSNWVTSYLLMFSDSGRNWKQYRQEDSIWGFSGNANADSVVYYRLQPSIKARFLRFIPLEWNPKGRIGMRIEVFGCAYKSEVVDLDGKSSLLYRFDQESLSPIKDIISLKFKTMQSDGILLHREGQSGDHITLELRRGKLFLLINSGDANLPSTHAVISLTLGSLLDDQHWHSVLVQRLGKQVNFTVDEHREHFHTQGEFSYLDLDYEGNVSFSCSQPQSVPVTFLSPRSYLALPSSSGEDEVSAAFQFRTWNKAGLLLFSELHLVSGGLLLFLKDGKLKLNLFQPGKLPSDVTAGAGLNDGQWHSVSLSAKRNHLSVVVDGQVASAALSLWHEKIYSGGTYYFGGCPDNSFGSKCKNPFGGFQGCMRLISVSNKVADLISVQQGSLGNFSDLQIDSCGITDRCLPNYCEHGGECSQSWNTFHCNCANTGYRGATCHNSIYEQSCEAYKHRGNTSGFYYVDSDGSGPLEPFLLYCNMTETAWTIIQHNGSDLTRVRNTNPENPYAGFFEYVASPEQLQATMNRAERCEQELAYYCKKSRLVNKQDGTPLSWWVGRTNETQTYWGGSLPDPPKCACGLEGNCIDSQYYCNCDADRNEWMNDTGFLSYKEHLPVTKIVITDTGRPHSEAAYKLGPLLCLGDKSFWNSASFNTEASYLHFPTFHGELSADVSFFFKTTASSGVFLENLGITDFIRIELRSPAVVTFSFDVGNGPFEISVQSPTHFNDNQWHHVRVERNMKEASLQVDQLSPKTQPAPADGHVLLQLNSQLFVGGTATRQRGFLGCIRSLQLNGLALDLEERAKVTPGVEPGCRGHCSSYGKLCLNGGRCREKPSGFSCDCTFSAYTGPFCSNEISAYFGSGSSVIYNFQENYPLSKNSSSHAASFHGDMRLSREMIKFSFRTTRTPSLLLYVSSFYKEYLSVIIAKNGSLQIRYKLNRYQEPDVATFDFKNMADGQLHHIKINREEEVVFVEIDENARRQVHLSSGTEFSAVKSLVLGKILEHGDADQETALAGAQGFLGCLSAVQFSHVAPLKAALHPSRSALITVSGHVTESSCMAQAGTDATSKERTHSFADHSGTRDDREPLANAIRSDSAVIGGLIAVVIFILLCITAIAVRIYQQKRLYKRNEAKRSENVDSAEAVLKSELNTQNTVTENQKEYFF
;
A
#
# COMPACT_ATOMS: atom_id res chain seq x y z
N MET A 1 -43.05 -40.51 96.57
CA MET A 1 -41.89 -40.98 97.36
C MET A 1 -41.76 -42.48 97.11
N GLY A 2 -40.75 -43.02 96.44
CA GLY A 2 -39.55 -42.42 95.84
C GLY A 2 -38.87 -43.46 94.92
N SER A 3 -37.94 -43.13 94.02
CA SER A 3 -37.26 -41.87 93.76
C SER A 3 -36.51 -41.97 92.42
N VAL A 4 -36.78 -41.03 91.51
CA VAL A 4 -36.04 -40.59 90.30
C VAL A 4 -35.82 -41.61 89.15
N THR A 5 -36.36 -41.23 87.98
CA THR A 5 -36.52 -41.98 86.72
C THR A 5 -35.87 -41.24 85.54
N GLY A 6 -35.16 -41.96 84.65
CA GLY A 6 -34.72 -41.51 83.30
C GLY A 6 -33.23 -41.81 83.04
N ALA A 7 -32.77 -42.41 81.94
CA ALA A 7 -33.39 -43.02 80.75
C ALA A 7 -32.41 -44.08 80.19
N VAL A 8 -32.91 -45.13 79.53
CA VAL A 8 -32.31 -46.48 79.45
C VAL A 8 -31.72 -46.87 78.08
N LEU A 9 -30.53 -47.48 78.19
CA LEU A 9 -29.66 -48.32 77.34
C LEU A 9 -30.21 -49.11 76.11
N LYS A 10 -29.48 -49.07 74.98
CA LYS A 10 -29.26 -50.16 73.99
C LYS A 10 -28.06 -49.79 73.06
N MET A 11 -26.98 -50.56 73.02
CA MET A 11 -25.79 -50.30 72.17
C MET A 11 -25.17 -51.62 71.66
N LEU A 12 -24.79 -51.64 70.37
CA LEU A 12 -24.38 -52.75 69.48
C LEU A 12 -25.53 -53.47 68.73
N LEU A 13 -25.48 -53.39 67.40
CA LEU A 13 -26.46 -53.78 66.34
C LEU A 13 -27.70 -52.87 66.15
N LEU A 14 -27.70 -52.06 65.08
CA LEU A 14 -28.84 -51.78 64.18
C LEU A 14 -28.39 -50.97 62.94
N LEU A 15 -28.45 -51.61 61.78
CA LEU A 15 -28.67 -50.99 60.47
C LEU A 15 -30.05 -50.29 60.47
N SER A 16 -30.14 -49.06 59.96
CA SER A 16 -31.20 -48.62 59.04
C SER A 16 -31.00 -47.14 58.67
N THR A 17 -30.89 -46.92 57.37
CA THR A 17 -31.03 -45.71 56.57
C THR A 17 -31.83 -44.54 57.18
N GLN A 18 -31.28 -43.32 57.12
CA GLN A 18 -32.05 -42.16 56.66
C GLN A 18 -31.19 -41.32 55.71
N ASN A 19 -31.50 -41.49 54.42
CA ASN A 19 -31.11 -40.65 53.30
C ASN A 19 -31.36 -39.17 53.63
N TRP A 20 -30.32 -38.35 53.56
CA TRP A 20 -30.47 -37.09 52.86
C TRP A 20 -30.16 -37.39 51.41
N ASN A 21 -31.21 -37.42 50.58
CA ASN A 21 -31.08 -37.58 49.14
C ASN A 21 -30.14 -36.49 48.63
N ARG A 22 -28.88 -36.85 48.39
CA ARG A 22 -28.13 -36.27 47.27
C ARG A 22 -29.01 -36.52 46.06
N VAL A 23 -29.51 -35.44 45.45
CA VAL A 23 -30.04 -35.51 44.10
C VAL A 23 -28.88 -35.96 43.22
N ILE A 24 -28.85 -37.26 42.94
CA ILE A 24 -28.15 -37.79 41.79
C ILE A 24 -29.00 -37.30 40.61
N ALA A 25 -28.66 -36.12 40.09
CA ALA A 25 -29.04 -35.79 38.72
C ALA A 25 -28.14 -36.65 37.85
N GLY A 26 -28.72 -37.71 37.29
CA GLY A 26 -28.10 -38.47 36.22
C GLY A 26 -27.74 -37.54 35.06
N ASN A 27 -26.74 -37.94 34.28
CA ASN A 27 -26.43 -37.33 32.99
C ASN A 27 -27.70 -37.27 32.13
N SER A 28 -28.37 -36.13 32.12
CA SER A 28 -29.21 -35.70 31.01
C SER A 28 -28.29 -34.94 30.06
N TYR A 29 -28.22 -35.37 28.80
CA TYR A 29 -27.48 -34.67 27.76
C TYR A 29 -28.14 -33.35 27.33
N ASP A 30 -29.34 -33.03 27.85
CA ASP A 30 -30.02 -31.73 27.67
C ASP A 30 -30.12 -31.00 29.02
N CYS A 31 -29.44 -29.85 29.15
CA CYS A 31 -29.42 -28.98 30.33
C CYS A 31 -30.74 -28.20 30.52
N ASP A 32 -31.87 -28.88 30.62
CA ASP A 32 -33.23 -28.26 30.60
C ASP A 32 -34.10 -28.67 31.82
N GLU A 33 -33.50 -28.99 32.97
CA GLU A 33 -34.24 -29.41 34.18
C GLU A 33 -34.87 -28.22 34.94
N PRO A 34 -36.08 -28.35 35.51
CA PRO A 34 -36.72 -27.28 36.28
C PRO A 34 -36.00 -27.03 37.62
N LEU A 35 -35.61 -25.79 37.87
CA LEU A 35 -34.78 -25.37 39.00
C LEU A 35 -35.62 -24.79 40.15
N VAL A 36 -36.68 -24.04 39.87
CA VAL A 36 -37.46 -23.27 40.85
C VAL A 36 -38.40 -24.15 41.65
N SER A 37 -38.94 -25.20 41.02
CA SER A 37 -39.83 -26.17 41.67
C SER A 37 -39.22 -26.86 42.89
N ALA A 38 -37.89 -27.03 42.91
CA ALA A 38 -37.15 -27.68 44.00
C ALA A 38 -36.63 -26.72 45.09
N LEU A 39 -36.71 -25.40 44.88
CA LEU A 39 -36.17 -24.40 45.82
C LEU A 39 -37.01 -24.29 47.09
N SER A 40 -36.36 -23.90 48.20
CA SER A 40 -37.03 -23.55 49.46
C SER A 40 -37.76 -22.20 49.39
N GLN A 41 -38.69 -21.89 50.29
CA GLN A 41 -39.33 -20.56 50.32
C GLN A 41 -38.34 -19.41 50.61
N ALA A 42 -37.26 -19.68 51.35
CA ALA A 42 -36.21 -18.70 51.65
C ALA A 42 -35.39 -18.28 50.42
N SER A 43 -35.41 -19.08 49.36
CA SER A 43 -34.77 -18.78 48.08
C SER A 43 -35.49 -17.69 47.28
N PHE A 44 -36.68 -17.24 47.72
CA PHE A 44 -37.47 -16.24 47.04
C PHE A 44 -37.46 -14.92 47.82
N SER A 45 -37.28 -13.82 47.12
CA SER A 45 -37.40 -12.47 47.69
C SER A 45 -38.12 -11.56 46.69
N SER A 46 -38.70 -10.47 47.18
CA SER A 46 -39.38 -9.48 46.35
C SER A 46 -39.20 -8.08 46.90
N SER A 47 -39.51 -7.08 46.08
CA SER A 47 -39.56 -5.68 46.48
C SER A 47 -40.56 -5.41 47.61
N SER A 48 -41.71 -6.06 47.57
CA SER A 48 -42.78 -6.01 48.58
C SER A 48 -43.75 -7.19 48.40
N GLU A 49 -44.70 -7.33 49.31
CA GLU A 49 -45.81 -8.30 49.24
C GLU A 49 -47.13 -7.65 49.66
N PHE A 50 -48.24 -7.97 48.98
CA PHE A 50 -49.56 -7.39 49.26
C PHE A 50 -50.17 -7.89 50.57
N SER A 51 -49.94 -9.17 50.89
CA SER A 51 -50.26 -9.79 52.17
C SER A 51 -49.37 -11.02 52.35
N SER A 52 -49.40 -11.63 53.54
CA SER A 52 -48.67 -12.87 53.82
C SER A 52 -49.04 -14.04 52.88
N SER A 53 -50.22 -14.00 52.24
CA SER A 53 -50.65 -14.99 51.24
C SER A 53 -50.22 -14.66 49.80
N HIS A 54 -49.61 -13.51 49.55
CA HIS A 54 -49.06 -13.06 48.25
C HIS A 54 -47.53 -12.94 48.25
N GLY A 55 -46.87 -13.51 49.26
CA GLY A 55 -45.43 -13.46 49.40
C GLY A 55 -44.69 -14.12 48.22
N PRO A 56 -43.40 -13.81 48.03
CA PRO A 56 -42.62 -14.28 46.88
C PRO A 56 -42.46 -15.80 46.84
N GLY A 57 -42.57 -16.48 47.99
CA GLY A 57 -42.58 -17.93 48.10
C GLY A 57 -43.78 -18.62 47.41
N PHE A 58 -44.84 -17.91 47.05
CA PHE A 58 -45.97 -18.46 46.28
C PHE A 58 -45.81 -18.31 44.77
N ALA A 59 -44.70 -17.73 44.30
CA ALA A 59 -44.45 -17.48 42.89
C ALA A 59 -43.98 -18.71 42.10
N ARG A 60 -44.21 -19.95 42.55
CA ARG A 60 -43.82 -21.14 41.78
C ARG A 60 -44.85 -21.43 40.70
N LEU A 61 -44.38 -21.78 39.50
CA LEU A 61 -45.23 -22.15 38.38
C LEU A 61 -46.22 -23.26 38.75
N ASN A 62 -47.43 -23.19 38.19
CA ASN A 62 -48.52 -24.17 38.37
C ASN A 62 -49.03 -24.38 39.81
N ARG A 63 -48.47 -23.72 40.83
CA ARG A 63 -48.97 -23.80 42.19
C ARG A 63 -50.23 -22.96 42.39
N ARG A 64 -51.14 -23.47 43.23
CA ARG A 64 -52.42 -22.84 43.60
C ARG A 64 -52.48 -22.44 45.08
N GLU A 65 -51.36 -22.58 45.78
CA GLU A 65 -51.21 -22.23 47.20
C GLU A 65 -51.14 -20.71 47.38
N GLY A 66 -51.44 -20.24 48.59
CA GLY A 66 -51.55 -18.80 48.87
C GLY A 66 -52.73 -18.18 48.12
N ALA A 67 -52.65 -16.89 47.82
CA ALA A 67 -53.63 -16.17 47.00
C ALA A 67 -53.37 -16.31 45.49
N GLY A 68 -52.74 -17.40 45.07
CA GLY A 68 -52.57 -17.78 43.66
C GLY A 68 -51.26 -17.34 42.99
N GLY A 69 -50.35 -16.65 43.69
CA GLY A 69 -49.04 -16.23 43.18
C GLY A 69 -48.44 -15.07 43.98
N TRP A 70 -47.28 -14.57 43.56
CA TRP A 70 -46.72 -13.36 44.15
C TRP A 70 -47.41 -12.10 43.61
N SER A 71 -47.74 -11.18 44.51
CA SER A 71 -48.18 -9.82 44.17
C SER A 71 -47.57 -8.80 45.13
N PRO A 72 -47.01 -7.69 44.63
CA PRO A 72 -46.44 -6.64 45.46
C PRO A 72 -47.52 -5.78 46.14
N LEU A 73 -47.15 -5.07 47.20
CA LEU A 73 -48.03 -4.16 47.93
C LEU A 73 -48.61 -3.06 47.02
N VAL A 74 -47.75 -2.52 46.15
CA VAL A 74 -48.09 -1.50 45.16
C VAL A 74 -47.68 -1.99 43.77
N SER A 75 -48.56 -1.87 42.77
CA SER A 75 -48.23 -2.21 41.38
C SER A 75 -47.65 -0.98 40.66
N ASN A 76 -46.32 -0.91 40.56
CA ASN A 76 -45.59 0.11 39.81
C ASN A 76 -44.35 -0.51 39.14
N LYS A 77 -43.62 0.27 38.32
CA LYS A 77 -42.47 -0.20 37.55
C LYS A 77 -41.20 -0.48 38.38
N TYR A 78 -41.22 -0.24 39.69
CA TYR A 78 -40.08 -0.46 40.59
C TYR A 78 -40.16 -1.82 41.32
N GLN A 79 -41.19 -2.62 41.04
CA GLN A 79 -41.37 -3.91 41.68
C GLN A 79 -40.48 -4.97 41.05
N TRP A 80 -40.08 -5.96 41.83
CA TRP A 80 -39.29 -7.09 41.35
C TRP A 80 -39.57 -8.35 42.16
N LEU A 81 -39.46 -9.49 41.49
CA LEU A 81 -39.46 -10.83 42.08
C LEU A 81 -38.10 -11.47 41.80
N GLN A 82 -37.46 -12.03 42.81
CA GLN A 82 -36.11 -12.57 42.74
C GLN A 82 -36.05 -13.99 43.29
N ILE A 83 -35.18 -14.79 42.68
CA ILE A 83 -34.84 -16.13 43.13
C ILE A 83 -33.32 -16.28 43.31
N ASP A 84 -32.93 -17.00 44.35
CA ASP A 84 -31.58 -17.50 44.61
C ASP A 84 -31.55 -19.01 44.32
N LEU A 85 -30.80 -19.40 43.29
CA LEU A 85 -30.65 -20.81 42.90
C LEU A 85 -29.70 -21.58 43.83
N GLY A 86 -29.10 -20.92 44.83
CA GLY A 86 -28.22 -21.51 45.84
C GLY A 86 -26.76 -21.58 45.39
N GLU A 87 -26.52 -22.09 44.19
CA GLU A 87 -25.21 -22.12 43.54
C GLU A 87 -25.28 -21.54 42.12
N ARG A 88 -24.14 -21.42 41.44
CA ARG A 88 -24.11 -20.91 40.08
C ARG A 88 -24.69 -21.98 39.14
N MET A 89 -25.69 -21.61 38.36
CA MET A 89 -26.38 -22.51 37.43
C MET A 89 -26.20 -22.02 35.99
N GLU A 90 -26.23 -22.95 35.04
CA GLU A 90 -26.50 -22.63 33.65
C GLU A 90 -28.01 -22.68 33.41
N ILE A 91 -28.58 -21.56 33.00
CA ILE A 91 -30.02 -21.33 32.84
C ILE A 91 -30.32 -21.21 31.35
N THR A 92 -31.12 -22.13 30.83
CA THR A 92 -31.43 -22.29 29.41
C THR A 92 -32.82 -21.76 29.05
N ALA A 93 -33.74 -21.64 30.01
CA ALA A 93 -35.07 -21.09 29.77
C ALA A 93 -35.73 -20.50 31.02
N VAL A 94 -36.73 -19.65 30.80
CA VAL A 94 -37.63 -19.13 31.84
C VAL A 94 -39.08 -19.31 31.42
N ALA A 95 -39.98 -19.47 32.39
CA ALA A 95 -41.41 -19.49 32.17
C ALA A 95 -42.16 -18.62 33.18
N THR A 96 -43.21 -17.94 32.72
CA THR A 96 -44.08 -17.11 33.57
C THR A 96 -45.54 -17.51 33.44
N GLN A 97 -46.32 -17.30 34.50
CA GLN A 97 -47.76 -17.54 34.60
C GLN A 97 -48.39 -16.49 35.51
N GLY A 98 -49.64 -16.08 35.25
CA GLY A 98 -50.35 -15.11 36.10
C GLY A 98 -50.79 -15.70 37.46
N GLY A 99 -51.35 -14.86 38.34
CA GLY A 99 -51.89 -15.27 39.62
C GLY A 99 -53.17 -16.09 39.48
N TYR A 100 -53.17 -17.33 39.97
CA TYR A 100 -54.26 -18.29 39.82
C TYR A 100 -55.62 -17.76 40.30
N GLY A 101 -56.65 -17.92 39.48
CA GLY A 101 -58.03 -17.53 39.84
C GLY A 101 -58.24 -16.02 40.02
N SER A 102 -57.33 -15.18 39.53
CA SER A 102 -57.37 -13.72 39.68
C SER A 102 -57.26 -12.98 38.35
N SER A 103 -57.47 -11.66 38.37
CA SER A 103 -57.14 -10.80 37.21
C SER A 103 -55.68 -10.30 37.22
N ASN A 104 -54.82 -10.84 38.10
CA ASN A 104 -53.46 -10.33 38.31
C ASN A 104 -52.44 -11.10 37.47
N TRP A 105 -51.91 -10.48 36.41
CA TRP A 105 -50.82 -11.05 35.61
C TRP A 105 -50.00 -9.96 34.93
N VAL A 106 -48.72 -10.27 34.70
CA VAL A 106 -47.77 -9.39 34.01
C VAL A 106 -47.80 -9.66 32.52
N THR A 107 -47.95 -8.62 31.69
CA THR A 107 -48.02 -8.70 30.23
C THR A 107 -46.67 -8.43 29.56
N SER A 108 -45.71 -7.85 30.28
CA SER A 108 -44.30 -7.75 29.86
C SER A 108 -43.35 -7.57 31.04
N TYR A 109 -42.12 -8.06 30.94
CA TYR A 109 -41.12 -8.00 32.01
C TYR A 109 -39.68 -7.95 31.50
N LEU A 110 -38.76 -7.45 32.33
CA LEU A 110 -37.31 -7.62 32.14
C LEU A 110 -36.79 -8.78 32.97
N LEU A 111 -35.85 -9.52 32.39
CA LEU A 111 -35.08 -10.53 33.10
C LEU A 111 -33.69 -9.98 33.42
N MET A 112 -33.33 -10.00 34.70
CA MET A 112 -31.99 -9.66 35.18
C MET A 112 -31.34 -10.85 35.88
N PHE A 113 -30.02 -10.90 35.86
CA PHE A 113 -29.23 -11.98 36.47
C PHE A 113 -27.99 -11.44 37.20
N SER A 114 -27.51 -12.18 38.20
CA SER A 114 -26.34 -11.83 39.00
C SER A 114 -25.68 -13.07 39.61
N ASP A 115 -24.35 -13.04 39.80
CA ASP A 115 -23.64 -14.06 40.59
C ASP A 115 -23.61 -13.72 42.09
N SER A 116 -23.68 -12.42 42.45
CA SER A 116 -23.54 -11.93 43.83
C SER A 116 -24.82 -11.39 44.45
N GLY A 117 -25.90 -11.25 43.66
CA GLY A 117 -27.16 -10.63 44.07
C GLY A 117 -27.09 -9.09 44.19
N ARG A 118 -25.94 -8.48 43.89
CA ARG A 118 -25.70 -7.02 43.98
C ARG A 118 -25.43 -6.38 42.62
N ASN A 119 -24.65 -7.05 41.76
CA ASN A 119 -24.32 -6.58 40.42
C ASN A 119 -25.24 -7.23 39.38
N TRP A 120 -26.28 -6.51 38.95
CA TRP A 120 -27.32 -7.05 38.08
C TRP A 120 -27.06 -6.72 36.61
N LYS A 121 -27.08 -7.74 35.76
CA LYS A 121 -27.02 -7.62 34.30
C LYS A 121 -28.41 -7.88 33.72
N GLN A 122 -28.82 -7.08 32.75
CA GLN A 122 -30.05 -7.33 31.99
C GLN A 122 -29.78 -8.35 30.90
N TYR A 123 -30.68 -9.30 30.72
CA TYR A 123 -30.64 -10.21 29.58
C TYR A 123 -31.22 -9.56 28.31
N ARG A 124 -30.55 -9.72 27.15
CA ARG A 124 -30.93 -9.14 25.86
C ARG A 124 -30.80 -10.19 24.74
N GLN A 125 -31.78 -10.25 23.83
CA GLN A 125 -31.83 -11.10 22.64
C GLN A 125 -32.32 -10.25 21.44
N GLU A 126 -31.95 -10.60 20.19
CA GLU A 126 -32.20 -9.79 18.98
C GLU A 126 -33.66 -9.31 18.83
N ASP A 127 -34.64 -10.16 19.18
CA ASP A 127 -36.07 -9.83 19.14
C ASP A 127 -36.64 -9.18 20.42
N SER A 128 -35.84 -9.05 21.50
CA SER A 128 -36.31 -8.67 22.85
C SER A 128 -35.63 -7.41 23.43
N ILE A 129 -35.21 -6.46 22.59
CA ILE A 129 -34.50 -5.23 23.00
C ILE A 129 -35.28 -4.44 24.08
N TRP A 130 -36.62 -4.53 24.06
CA TRP A 130 -37.54 -3.79 24.95
C TRP A 130 -38.14 -4.61 26.11
N GLY A 131 -37.75 -5.89 26.27
CA GLY A 131 -38.25 -6.80 27.31
C GLY A 131 -38.97 -8.05 26.77
N PHE A 132 -39.32 -8.98 27.66
CA PHE A 132 -40.04 -10.22 27.34
C PHE A 132 -41.55 -9.99 27.39
N SER A 133 -42.29 -10.55 26.43
CA SER A 133 -43.75 -10.62 26.53
C SER A 133 -44.15 -11.56 27.66
N GLY A 134 -45.06 -11.12 28.50
CA GLY A 134 -45.60 -11.88 29.62
C GLY A 134 -46.88 -12.61 29.24
N ASN A 135 -47.76 -12.76 30.21
CA ASN A 135 -48.97 -13.56 30.15
C ASN A 135 -50.17 -12.76 29.61
N ALA A 136 -51.09 -13.46 28.92
CA ALA A 136 -52.37 -12.89 28.48
C ALA A 136 -53.52 -13.17 29.47
N ASN A 137 -53.33 -14.13 30.39
CA ASN A 137 -54.30 -14.53 31.40
C ASN A 137 -53.60 -15.16 32.62
N ALA A 138 -54.39 -15.60 33.61
CA ALA A 138 -53.89 -16.19 34.85
C ALA A 138 -53.31 -17.61 34.71
N ASP A 139 -53.70 -18.37 33.69
CA ASP A 139 -53.53 -19.84 33.64
C ASP A 139 -52.52 -20.29 32.58
N SER A 140 -52.37 -19.58 31.47
CA SER A 140 -51.43 -19.93 30.40
C SER A 140 -49.98 -19.69 30.83
N VAL A 141 -49.12 -20.70 30.65
CA VAL A 141 -47.67 -20.58 30.82
C VAL A 141 -47.07 -19.99 29.55
N VAL A 142 -46.22 -18.98 29.71
CA VAL A 142 -45.42 -18.40 28.62
C VAL A 142 -43.98 -18.80 28.85
N TYR A 143 -43.38 -19.48 27.88
CA TYR A 143 -42.05 -20.08 27.96
C TYR A 143 -41.10 -19.39 26.97
N TYR A 144 -39.90 -19.06 27.42
CA TYR A 144 -38.84 -18.49 26.61
C TYR A 144 -37.55 -19.29 26.75
N ARG A 145 -37.04 -19.79 25.61
CA ARG A 145 -35.70 -20.35 25.52
C ARG A 145 -34.68 -19.21 25.39
N LEU A 146 -33.67 -19.22 26.24
CA LEU A 146 -32.63 -18.20 26.27
C LEU A 146 -31.49 -18.61 25.35
N GLN A 147 -31.24 -17.79 24.32
CA GLN A 147 -30.08 -17.89 23.44
C GLN A 147 -29.36 -16.53 23.41
N PRO A 148 -28.16 -16.41 24.03
CA PRO A 148 -27.40 -17.44 24.74
C PRO A 148 -27.95 -17.82 26.14
N SER A 149 -27.54 -18.97 26.71
CA SER A 149 -27.85 -19.35 28.09
C SER A 149 -27.25 -18.37 29.12
N ILE A 150 -27.92 -18.20 30.26
CA ILE A 150 -27.44 -17.36 31.38
C ILE A 150 -26.63 -18.23 32.34
N LYS A 151 -25.41 -17.80 32.71
CA LYS A 151 -24.65 -18.41 33.82
C LYS A 151 -24.74 -17.50 35.04
N ALA A 152 -25.56 -17.86 36.03
CA ALA A 152 -25.81 -17.03 37.20
C ALA A 152 -26.33 -17.83 38.40
N ARG A 153 -26.22 -17.25 39.60
CA ARG A 153 -26.87 -17.76 40.82
C ARG A 153 -28.23 -17.12 41.08
N PHE A 154 -28.36 -15.82 40.78
CA PHE A 154 -29.56 -15.04 41.06
C PHE A 154 -30.25 -14.61 39.78
N LEU A 155 -31.58 -14.69 39.79
CA LEU A 155 -32.44 -14.15 38.73
C LEU A 155 -33.48 -13.20 39.32
N ARG A 156 -33.79 -12.14 38.60
CA ARG A 156 -34.77 -11.12 38.99
C ARG A 156 -35.68 -10.78 37.81
N PHE A 157 -36.97 -10.93 38.02
CA PHE A 157 -38.05 -10.59 37.10
C PHE A 157 -38.59 -9.21 37.49
N ILE A 158 -38.56 -8.27 36.55
CA ILE A 158 -39.01 -6.89 36.76
C ILE A 158 -40.23 -6.64 35.86
N PRO A 159 -41.46 -6.60 36.41
CA PRO A 159 -42.66 -6.29 35.65
C PRO A 159 -42.58 -4.90 35.01
N LEU A 160 -42.86 -4.83 33.71
CA LEU A 160 -42.95 -3.57 32.96
C LEU A 160 -44.40 -3.15 32.79
N GLU A 161 -45.26 -4.08 32.37
CA GLU A 161 -46.69 -3.89 32.17
C GLU A 161 -47.49 -5.09 32.71
N TRP A 162 -48.75 -4.87 33.07
CA TRP A 162 -49.65 -5.87 33.63
C TRP A 162 -51.09 -5.61 33.22
N ASN A 163 -51.98 -6.57 33.48
CA ASN A 163 -53.40 -6.43 33.15
C ASN A 163 -53.99 -5.13 33.74
N PRO A 164 -54.54 -4.22 32.90
CA PRO A 164 -55.12 -2.96 33.39
C PRO A 164 -56.34 -3.17 34.29
N LYS A 165 -56.99 -4.34 34.23
CA LYS A 165 -58.12 -4.73 35.10
C LYS A 165 -57.69 -5.45 36.39
N GLY A 166 -56.39 -5.54 36.67
CA GLY A 166 -55.84 -6.25 37.82
C GLY A 166 -54.55 -5.61 38.35
N ARG A 167 -53.75 -6.41 39.05
CA ARG A 167 -52.46 -6.03 39.65
C ARG A 167 -51.31 -6.86 39.04
N ILE A 168 -50.08 -6.52 39.41
CA ILE A 168 -48.93 -7.41 39.18
C ILE A 168 -49.18 -8.74 39.90
N GLY A 169 -49.16 -9.83 39.14
CA GLY A 169 -49.25 -11.19 39.65
C GLY A 169 -48.32 -12.10 38.86
N MET A 170 -47.44 -12.84 39.54
CA MET A 170 -46.49 -13.73 38.85
C MET A 170 -46.30 -15.06 39.56
N ARG A 171 -46.20 -16.10 38.74
CA ARG A 171 -45.63 -17.41 39.04
C ARG A 171 -44.58 -17.72 37.97
N ILE A 172 -43.47 -18.33 38.36
CA ILE A 172 -42.28 -18.52 37.52
C ILE A 172 -41.69 -19.92 37.65
N GLU A 173 -41.02 -20.36 36.60
CA GLU A 173 -40.09 -21.50 36.57
C GLU A 173 -38.85 -21.11 35.79
N VAL A 174 -37.73 -21.76 36.09
CA VAL A 174 -36.44 -21.56 35.42
C VAL A 174 -35.87 -22.94 35.11
N PHE A 175 -35.36 -23.13 33.91
CA PHE A 175 -34.81 -24.41 33.46
C PHE A 175 -33.30 -24.30 33.27
N GLY A 176 -32.58 -25.37 33.59
CA GLY A 176 -31.13 -25.38 33.53
C GLY A 176 -30.46 -26.56 34.25
N CYS A 177 -29.16 -26.42 34.53
CA CYS A 177 -28.36 -27.44 35.23
C CYS A 177 -27.21 -26.80 36.03
N ALA A 178 -26.53 -27.60 36.88
CA ALA A 178 -25.41 -27.13 37.70
C ALA A 178 -24.22 -26.69 36.82
N TYR A 179 -23.69 -25.49 37.07
CA TYR A 179 -22.57 -24.95 36.30
C TYR A 179 -21.24 -25.64 36.70
N LYS A 180 -20.59 -26.30 35.74
CA LYS A 180 -19.22 -26.82 35.92
C LYS A 180 -18.22 -25.83 35.33
N SER A 181 -17.25 -25.39 36.12
CA SER A 181 -16.19 -24.49 35.65
C SER A 181 -14.95 -25.29 35.24
N GLU A 182 -14.48 -25.07 34.02
CA GLU A 182 -13.21 -25.60 33.49
C GLU A 182 -12.03 -24.65 33.72
N VAL A 183 -12.18 -23.64 34.59
CA VAL A 183 -11.19 -22.59 34.85
C VAL A 183 -10.44 -22.84 36.16
N VAL A 184 -9.10 -22.76 36.11
CA VAL A 184 -8.21 -22.86 37.26
C VAL A 184 -7.62 -21.49 37.57
N ASP A 185 -7.63 -21.08 38.85
CA ASP A 185 -6.97 -19.84 39.33
C ASP A 185 -5.58 -20.17 39.89
N LEU A 186 -4.55 -19.44 39.47
CA LEU A 186 -3.16 -19.67 39.84
C LEU A 186 -2.61 -18.42 40.52
N ASP A 187 -2.26 -18.53 41.81
CA ASP A 187 -1.86 -17.41 42.66
C ASP A 187 -0.36 -17.02 42.56
N GLY A 188 0.33 -17.55 41.55
CA GLY A 188 1.79 -17.38 41.37
C GLY A 188 2.65 -18.31 42.24
N LYS A 189 2.05 -19.07 43.16
CA LYS A 189 2.71 -20.17 43.90
C LYS A 189 2.17 -21.54 43.50
N SER A 190 1.02 -21.58 42.83
CA SER A 190 0.35 -22.77 42.33
C SER A 190 0.74 -23.06 40.86
N SER A 191 0.83 -24.35 40.50
CA SER A 191 1.06 -24.81 39.12
C SER A 191 0.25 -26.07 38.81
N LEU A 192 -0.14 -26.27 37.55
CA LEU A 192 -0.79 -27.49 37.08
C LEU A 192 0.22 -28.32 36.28
N LEU A 193 0.40 -29.58 36.64
CA LEU A 193 1.24 -30.52 35.91
C LEU A 193 0.42 -31.74 35.48
N TYR A 194 0.62 -32.18 34.24
CA TYR A 194 -0.14 -33.25 33.60
C TYR A 194 0.81 -34.33 33.07
N ARG A 195 0.43 -35.63 33.22
CA ARG A 195 1.22 -36.80 32.79
C ARG A 195 0.49 -37.66 31.76
N PHE A 196 1.15 -37.99 30.66
CA PHE A 196 0.69 -38.87 29.58
C PHE A 196 1.10 -40.29 29.95
N ASP A 197 0.15 -41.24 29.85
CA ASP A 197 0.30 -42.63 30.32
C ASP A 197 0.73 -43.63 29.22
N GLN A 198 1.27 -43.18 28.07
CA GLN A 198 1.62 -44.06 26.93
C GLN A 198 2.93 -43.70 26.20
N GLU A 199 3.58 -44.73 25.63
CA GLU A 199 4.84 -44.68 24.88
C GLU A 199 4.80 -43.74 23.66
N SER A 200 5.95 -43.07 23.45
CA SER A 200 6.33 -42.09 22.42
C SER A 200 5.42 -41.95 21.19
N LEU A 201 4.79 -40.78 21.05
CA LEU A 201 4.40 -40.23 19.76
C LEU A 201 5.25 -38.98 19.52
N SER A 202 6.01 -38.96 18.43
CA SER A 202 6.70 -37.78 17.89
C SER A 202 5.83 -37.17 16.77
N PRO A 203 4.74 -36.44 17.08
CA PRO A 203 3.80 -36.02 16.06
C PRO A 203 4.43 -35.00 15.12
N ILE A 204 4.16 -35.16 13.83
CA ILE A 204 4.42 -34.14 12.79
C ILE A 204 3.55 -32.89 13.04
N LYS A 205 2.52 -32.99 13.88
CA LYS A 205 1.57 -31.91 14.18
C LYS A 205 1.34 -31.74 15.68
N ASP A 206 1.64 -30.56 16.22
CA ASP A 206 1.27 -30.16 17.58
C ASP A 206 0.21 -29.05 17.54
N ILE A 207 -0.83 -29.15 18.38
CA ILE A 207 -1.79 -28.06 18.60
C ILE A 207 -1.85 -27.79 20.10
N ILE A 208 -1.48 -26.58 20.51
CA ILE A 208 -1.61 -26.10 21.89
C ILE A 208 -2.65 -24.98 21.88
N SER A 209 -3.71 -25.12 22.66
CA SER A 209 -4.77 -24.12 22.79
C SER A 209 -5.06 -23.87 24.27
N LEU A 210 -5.04 -22.62 24.69
CA LEU A 210 -5.38 -22.22 26.06
C LEU A 210 -6.01 -20.83 26.09
N LYS A 211 -6.70 -20.52 27.19
CA LYS A 211 -7.13 -19.16 27.51
C LYS A 211 -6.58 -18.77 28.87
N PHE A 212 -6.12 -17.53 29.01
CA PHE A 212 -5.62 -17.01 30.27
C PHE A 212 -6.15 -15.61 30.54
N LYS A 213 -6.12 -15.22 31.81
CA LYS A 213 -6.49 -13.88 32.29
C LYS A 213 -5.56 -13.57 33.46
N THR A 214 -4.86 -12.44 33.41
CA THR A 214 -3.86 -12.09 34.43
C THR A 214 -3.72 -10.58 34.60
N MET A 215 -3.21 -10.17 35.76
CA MET A 215 -2.73 -8.80 36.04
C MET A 215 -1.21 -8.72 36.17
N GLN A 216 -0.53 -9.87 36.16
CA GLN A 216 0.92 -9.93 36.22
C GLN A 216 1.45 -9.71 34.82
N SER A 217 2.43 -8.81 34.69
CA SER A 217 3.10 -8.54 33.42
C SER A 217 4.04 -9.67 33.01
N ASP A 218 4.44 -10.52 33.96
CA ASP A 218 5.44 -11.56 33.76
C ASP A 218 4.98 -12.87 34.41
N GLY A 219 5.17 -14.00 33.72
CA GLY A 219 4.84 -15.32 34.24
C GLY A 219 4.79 -16.42 33.18
N ILE A 220 5.12 -17.66 33.55
CA ILE A 220 5.05 -18.81 32.63
C ILE A 220 3.61 -19.29 32.54
N LEU A 221 3.08 -19.46 31.32
CA LEU A 221 1.76 -20.05 31.08
C LEU A 221 1.85 -21.55 30.81
N LEU A 222 2.86 -21.97 30.03
CA LEU A 222 3.10 -23.36 29.67
C LEU A 222 4.59 -23.58 29.45
N HIS A 223 5.10 -24.70 29.93
CA HIS A 223 6.46 -25.15 29.64
C HIS A 223 6.43 -26.65 29.42
N ARG A 224 7.04 -27.10 28.33
CA ARG A 224 7.19 -28.51 27.97
C ARG A 224 8.63 -28.75 27.56
N GLU A 225 9.31 -29.67 28.23
CA GLU A 225 10.70 -30.06 27.98
C GLU A 225 10.77 -31.53 27.56
N GLY A 226 11.86 -31.89 26.87
CA GLY A 226 12.19 -33.20 26.33
C GLY A 226 13.45 -33.83 26.87
N GLN A 227 13.57 -35.16 26.75
CA GLN A 227 14.76 -35.91 27.17
C GLN A 227 16.04 -35.49 26.42
N SER A 228 15.90 -34.94 25.20
CA SER A 228 16.97 -34.44 24.34
C SER A 228 17.35 -32.97 24.60
N GLY A 229 16.67 -32.26 25.51
CA GLY A 229 16.84 -30.82 25.75
C GLY A 229 15.98 -29.90 24.86
N ASP A 230 15.14 -30.49 24.00
CA ASP A 230 14.11 -29.78 23.26
C ASP A 230 13.08 -29.20 24.22
N HIS A 231 12.62 -27.97 23.99
CA HIS A 231 11.54 -27.42 24.79
C HIS A 231 10.67 -26.43 24.02
N ILE A 232 9.40 -26.37 24.43
CA ILE A 232 8.44 -25.35 24.05
C ILE A 232 8.03 -24.62 25.33
N THR A 233 8.30 -23.32 25.38
CA THR A 233 7.87 -22.47 26.50
C THR A 233 6.96 -21.36 25.97
N LEU A 234 5.83 -21.18 26.62
CA LEU A 234 4.94 -20.06 26.47
C LEU A 234 4.98 -19.23 27.76
N GLU A 235 5.54 -18.04 27.68
CA GLU A 235 5.72 -17.16 28.83
C GLU A 235 5.21 -15.75 28.51
N LEU A 236 4.68 -15.07 29.52
CA LEU A 236 4.37 -13.66 29.47
C LEU A 236 5.58 -12.89 29.98
N ARG A 237 6.02 -11.87 29.23
CA ARG A 237 7.05 -10.92 29.65
C ARG A 237 6.60 -9.51 29.33
N ARG A 238 6.56 -8.63 30.33
CA ARG A 238 6.08 -7.23 30.18
C ARG A 238 4.75 -7.11 29.43
N GLY A 239 3.79 -8.00 29.72
CA GLY A 239 2.46 -8.03 29.12
C GLY A 239 2.44 -8.52 27.65
N LYS A 240 3.54 -9.06 27.13
CA LYS A 240 3.62 -9.66 25.79
C LYS A 240 3.86 -11.16 25.89
N LEU A 241 3.30 -11.94 24.97
CA LEU A 241 3.45 -13.38 25.00
C LEU A 241 4.65 -13.82 24.16
N PHE A 242 5.55 -14.59 24.75
CA PHE A 242 6.72 -15.15 24.12
C PHE A 242 6.53 -16.65 23.91
N LEU A 243 6.76 -17.11 22.68
CA LEU A 243 6.86 -18.52 22.32
C LEU A 243 8.33 -18.83 22.05
N LEU A 244 8.93 -19.65 22.92
CA LEU A 244 10.29 -20.14 22.79
C LEU A 244 10.25 -21.60 22.35
N ILE A 245 10.93 -21.90 21.23
CA ILE A 245 11.10 -23.27 20.74
C ILE A 245 12.60 -23.52 20.57
N ASN A 246 13.11 -24.54 21.25
CA ASN A 246 14.48 -25.03 21.09
C ASN A 246 14.46 -26.42 20.45
N SER A 247 15.26 -26.60 19.40
CA SER A 247 15.54 -27.89 18.76
C SER A 247 17.02 -28.19 18.95
N GLY A 248 17.37 -28.99 19.96
CA GLY A 248 18.71 -29.12 20.51
C GLY A 248 19.77 -29.54 19.49
N ASP A 249 20.86 -28.76 19.41
CA ASP A 249 22.14 -29.23 18.87
C ASP A 249 23.22 -29.03 19.94
N ALA A 250 23.78 -30.14 20.43
CA ALA A 250 24.77 -30.16 21.50
C ALA A 250 26.19 -29.77 21.05
N ASN A 251 26.42 -29.49 19.75
CA ASN A 251 27.76 -29.30 19.19
C ASN A 251 28.09 -27.88 18.67
N LEU A 252 27.22 -26.88 18.84
CA LEU A 252 27.47 -25.50 18.38
C LEU A 252 27.22 -24.44 19.48
N PRO A 253 27.97 -23.31 19.49
CA PRO A 253 27.74 -22.24 20.45
C PRO A 253 26.32 -21.66 20.33
N SER A 254 25.67 -21.54 21.49
CA SER A 254 24.23 -21.44 21.73
C SER A 254 23.56 -20.09 21.42
N THR A 255 23.73 -19.52 20.22
CA THR A 255 23.00 -18.30 19.81
C THR A 255 22.03 -18.48 18.66
N HIS A 256 22.01 -19.65 17.98
CA HIS A 256 21.20 -19.85 16.76
C HIS A 256 20.17 -21.00 16.82
N ALA A 257 20.03 -21.72 17.94
CA ALA A 257 19.12 -22.87 18.06
C ALA A 257 17.78 -22.58 18.77
N VAL A 258 17.59 -21.37 19.34
CA VAL A 258 16.37 -20.98 20.06
C VAL A 258 15.59 -19.97 19.23
N ILE A 259 14.40 -20.35 18.78
CA ILE A 259 13.46 -19.45 18.12
C ILE A 259 12.61 -18.79 19.20
N SER A 260 12.68 -17.47 19.29
CA SER A 260 11.85 -16.66 20.20
C SER A 260 10.91 -15.80 19.38
N LEU A 261 9.60 -16.01 19.50
CA LEU A 261 8.59 -15.15 18.89
C LEU A 261 7.80 -14.41 19.95
N THR A 262 7.38 -13.20 19.62
CA THR A 262 6.58 -12.36 20.52
C THR A 262 5.26 -12.02 19.83
N LEU A 263 4.14 -12.24 20.51
CA LEU A 263 2.81 -11.89 20.01
C LEU A 263 1.92 -11.32 21.12
N GLY A 264 1.04 -10.41 20.75
CA GLY A 264 0.15 -9.71 21.68
C GLY A 264 0.87 -8.61 22.48
N SER A 265 0.06 -7.73 23.06
CA SER A 265 0.51 -6.62 23.92
C SER A 265 -0.52 -6.38 25.00
N LEU A 266 -0.06 -5.90 26.16
CA LEU A 266 -0.91 -5.56 27.30
C LEU A 266 -1.84 -6.70 27.75
N LEU A 267 -1.41 -7.96 27.61
CA LEU A 267 -2.20 -9.15 27.96
C LEU A 267 -2.37 -9.35 29.48
N ASP A 268 -1.89 -8.39 30.27
CA ASP A 268 -2.01 -8.25 31.72
C ASP A 268 -3.13 -7.26 32.11
N ASP A 269 -4.15 -7.11 31.26
CA ASP A 269 -5.25 -6.15 31.37
C ASP A 269 -6.48 -6.66 32.16
N GLN A 270 -6.41 -7.88 32.69
CA GLN A 270 -7.49 -8.57 33.38
C GLN A 270 -8.68 -8.97 32.46
N HIS A 271 -8.46 -9.14 31.16
CA HIS A 271 -9.39 -9.78 30.22
C HIS A 271 -8.94 -11.20 29.87
N TRP A 272 -9.86 -11.94 29.23
CA TRP A 272 -9.58 -13.28 28.73
C TRP A 272 -8.90 -13.18 27.38
N HIS A 273 -7.69 -13.72 27.28
CA HIS A 273 -6.96 -13.88 26.04
C HIS A 273 -6.95 -15.34 25.63
N SER A 274 -7.05 -15.60 24.33
CA SER A 274 -6.96 -16.92 23.72
C SER A 274 -5.64 -17.10 23.01
N VAL A 275 -5.04 -18.28 23.14
CA VAL A 275 -3.76 -18.61 22.52
C VAL A 275 -3.91 -19.91 21.78
N LEU A 276 -3.45 -19.93 20.52
CA LEU A 276 -3.43 -21.11 19.67
C LEU A 276 -2.07 -21.22 18.99
N VAL A 277 -1.32 -22.27 19.29
CA VAL A 277 -0.09 -22.65 18.59
C VAL A 277 -0.40 -23.89 17.75
N GLN A 278 -0.20 -23.80 16.44
CA GLN A 278 -0.33 -24.95 15.53
C GLN A 278 1.01 -25.16 14.83
N ARG A 279 1.68 -26.27 15.12
CA ARG A 279 2.92 -26.67 14.46
C ARG A 279 2.62 -27.82 13.52
N LEU A 280 3.09 -27.73 12.27
CA LEU A 280 3.01 -28.76 11.24
C LEU A 280 4.39 -28.92 10.57
N GLY A 281 5.17 -29.91 10.99
CA GLY A 281 6.57 -30.06 10.61
C GLY A 281 7.41 -28.87 11.07
N LYS A 282 7.88 -28.06 10.11
CA LYS A 282 8.64 -26.82 10.34
C LYS A 282 7.78 -25.55 10.30
N GLN A 283 6.52 -25.65 9.86
CA GLN A 283 5.61 -24.51 9.86
C GLN A 283 4.96 -24.38 11.23
N VAL A 284 4.95 -23.18 11.78
CA VAL A 284 4.26 -22.88 13.04
C VAL A 284 3.39 -21.66 12.85
N ASN A 285 2.13 -21.79 13.24
CA ASN A 285 1.16 -20.71 13.33
C ASN A 285 0.97 -20.38 14.80
N PHE A 286 1.32 -19.18 15.21
CA PHE A 286 1.13 -18.70 16.57
C PHE A 286 0.05 -17.62 16.56
N THR A 287 -1.08 -17.88 17.22
CA THR A 287 -2.22 -16.96 17.29
C THR A 287 -2.47 -16.55 18.73
N VAL A 288 -2.67 -15.26 18.97
CA VAL A 288 -3.13 -14.68 20.25
C VAL A 288 -4.31 -13.78 19.93
N ASP A 289 -5.46 -14.12 20.49
CA ASP A 289 -6.76 -13.55 20.14
C ASP A 289 -7.04 -13.63 18.64
N GLU A 290 -7.12 -12.50 17.96
CA GLU A 290 -7.34 -12.42 16.51
C GLU A 290 -6.04 -12.32 15.71
N HIS A 291 -4.90 -12.09 16.37
CA HIS A 291 -3.61 -11.87 15.71
C HIS A 291 -2.88 -13.19 15.49
N ARG A 292 -2.36 -13.40 14.29
CA ARG A 292 -1.65 -14.63 13.91
C ARG A 292 -0.33 -14.33 13.22
N GLU A 293 0.73 -14.95 13.69
CA GLU A 293 2.05 -15.00 13.04
C GLU A 293 2.32 -16.38 12.45
N HIS A 294 2.93 -16.40 11.27
CA HIS A 294 3.31 -17.62 10.55
C HIS A 294 4.81 -17.63 10.34
N PHE A 295 5.49 -18.70 10.71
CA PHE A 295 6.93 -18.79 10.52
C PHE A 295 7.40 -20.23 10.24
N HIS A 296 8.64 -20.31 9.75
CA HIS A 296 9.31 -21.56 9.43
C HIS A 296 10.52 -21.77 10.34
N THR A 297 10.62 -22.93 10.98
CA THR A 297 11.77 -23.24 11.85
C THR A 297 13.01 -23.57 11.02
N GLN A 298 14.17 -23.01 11.40
CA GLN A 298 15.46 -23.36 10.82
C GLN A 298 16.12 -24.47 11.67
N GLY A 299 16.01 -25.71 11.21
CA GLY A 299 16.63 -26.89 11.82
C GLY A 299 16.55 -28.08 10.86
N GLU A 300 17.41 -29.09 11.00
CA GLU A 300 17.40 -30.29 10.13
C GLU A 300 16.15 -31.16 10.33
N PHE A 301 15.64 -31.24 11.56
CA PHE A 301 14.55 -32.17 11.93
C PHE A 301 13.15 -31.54 11.90
N SER A 302 12.13 -32.35 11.61
CA SER A 302 10.72 -31.97 11.53
C SER A 302 9.89 -32.37 12.76
N TYR A 303 10.51 -32.91 13.81
CA TYR A 303 9.86 -33.36 15.05
C TYR A 303 10.59 -32.81 16.30
N LEU A 304 9.87 -32.68 17.42
CA LEU A 304 10.41 -32.31 18.73
C LEU A 304 10.18 -33.50 19.66
N ASP A 305 11.21 -33.92 20.40
CA ASP A 305 11.13 -35.02 21.38
C ASP A 305 10.88 -34.42 22.77
N LEU A 306 9.71 -34.64 23.37
CA LEU A 306 9.23 -33.87 24.55
C LEU A 306 8.59 -34.79 25.63
N ASP A 307 9.22 -34.89 26.81
CA ASP A 307 9.05 -35.81 27.98
C ASP A 307 9.82 -35.20 29.20
N TYR A 308 9.54 -35.36 30.51
CA TYR A 308 8.35 -35.58 31.36
C TYR A 308 8.83 -35.37 32.83
N GLU A 309 8.51 -34.29 33.58
CA GLU A 309 8.43 -34.29 35.07
C GLU A 309 8.15 -32.94 35.80
N GLY A 310 7.45 -33.01 36.95
CA GLY A 310 7.36 -31.98 38.01
C GLY A 310 6.20 -32.22 39.01
N ASN A 311 6.34 -31.89 40.31
CA ASN A 311 5.31 -32.16 41.34
C ASN A 311 4.34 -30.98 41.54
N VAL A 312 3.05 -31.26 41.84
CA VAL A 312 2.01 -30.25 42.12
C VAL A 312 1.66 -30.18 43.62
N SER A 313 1.67 -28.97 44.18
CA SER A 313 1.04 -28.66 45.46
C SER A 313 0.07 -27.49 45.28
N PHE A 314 -1.10 -27.56 45.93
CA PHE A 314 -2.12 -26.51 45.88
C PHE A 314 -2.00 -25.62 47.11
N SER A 315 -1.82 -24.33 46.88
CA SER A 315 -1.85 -23.30 47.92
C SER A 315 -2.52 -22.08 47.30
N CYS A 316 -3.68 -21.68 47.79
CA CYS A 316 -4.27 -20.37 47.46
C CYS A 316 -4.27 -19.50 48.71
N SER A 317 -3.69 -18.30 48.65
CA SER A 317 -4.13 -17.20 49.53
C SER A 317 -3.66 -15.81 49.08
N GLN A 318 -4.59 -14.84 49.17
CA GLN A 318 -4.49 -13.36 49.20
C GLN A 318 -4.90 -12.55 47.94
N PRO A 319 -5.37 -11.28 48.13
CA PRO A 319 -6.45 -10.70 47.34
C PRO A 319 -6.01 -9.99 46.05
N GLN A 320 -6.91 -10.01 45.07
CA GLN A 320 -6.76 -9.36 43.77
C GLN A 320 -6.69 -7.82 43.91
N SER A 321 -5.71 -7.20 43.25
CA SER A 321 -5.60 -5.75 43.11
C SER A 321 -6.66 -5.25 42.13
N VAL A 322 -7.45 -4.23 42.48
CA VAL A 322 -8.47 -3.65 41.56
C VAL A 322 -7.83 -2.48 40.80
N PRO A 323 -7.71 -2.51 39.46
CA PRO A 323 -7.23 -1.35 38.69
C PRO A 323 -8.35 -0.36 38.39
N VAL A 324 -7.98 0.87 38.03
CA VAL A 324 -8.88 1.94 37.57
C VAL A 324 -8.34 2.54 36.28
N THR A 325 -9.22 2.75 35.30
CA THR A 325 -8.95 3.47 34.05
C THR A 325 -9.52 4.87 34.09
N PHE A 326 -8.70 5.87 33.75
CA PHE A 326 -9.08 7.27 33.52
C PHE A 326 -9.36 7.45 32.03
N LEU A 327 -10.64 7.55 31.66
CA LEU A 327 -11.10 7.49 30.27
C LEU A 327 -10.87 8.79 29.49
N SER A 328 -10.96 9.94 30.17
CA SER A 328 -10.88 11.27 29.57
C SER A 328 -9.91 12.20 30.32
N PRO A 329 -9.42 13.29 29.70
CA PRO A 329 -8.60 14.28 30.42
C PRO A 329 -9.37 15.04 31.51
N ARG A 330 -10.67 14.79 31.68
CA ARG A 330 -11.51 15.32 32.78
C ARG A 330 -11.72 14.30 33.89
N SER A 331 -11.33 13.04 33.67
CA SER A 331 -11.45 11.98 34.68
C SER A 331 -10.65 12.34 35.93
N TYR A 332 -11.23 12.07 37.11
CA TYR A 332 -10.54 12.26 38.37
C TYR A 332 -11.02 11.27 39.42
N LEU A 333 -10.14 11.00 40.40
CA LEU A 333 -10.45 10.26 41.62
C LEU A 333 -10.03 11.11 42.83
N ALA A 334 -10.99 11.51 43.66
CA ALA A 334 -10.76 12.26 44.88
C ALA A 334 -10.86 11.33 46.10
N LEU A 335 -9.75 11.20 46.84
CA LEU A 335 -9.67 10.40 48.07
C LEU A 335 -9.48 11.29 49.30
N PRO A 336 -10.28 11.11 50.37
CA PRO A 336 -10.13 11.85 51.61
C PRO A 336 -8.92 11.35 52.42
N SER A 337 -8.25 12.26 53.14
CA SER A 337 -7.14 11.95 54.05
C SER A 337 -7.21 12.78 55.34
N SER A 338 -6.51 12.34 56.39
CA SER A 338 -6.34 13.09 57.65
C SER A 338 -5.62 14.43 57.36
N SER A 339 -6.25 15.55 57.69
CA SER A 339 -5.60 16.86 57.63
C SER A 339 -4.62 17.05 58.80
N GLY A 340 -3.52 17.77 58.56
CA GLY A 340 -2.55 18.12 59.60
C GLY A 340 -1.44 17.09 59.89
N GLU A 341 -1.27 16.06 59.05
CA GLU A 341 -0.08 15.19 59.11
C GLU A 341 1.19 15.94 58.66
N ASP A 342 2.31 15.70 59.37
CA ASP A 342 3.66 16.27 59.12
C ASP A 342 4.36 15.72 57.85
N GLU A 343 3.66 14.89 57.08
CA GLU A 343 4.15 14.21 55.87
C GLU A 343 3.01 14.05 54.86
N VAL A 344 3.28 14.41 53.60
CA VAL A 344 2.39 14.14 52.46
C VAL A 344 2.99 12.96 51.70
N SER A 345 2.34 11.81 51.74
CA SER A 345 2.81 10.60 51.07
C SER A 345 1.70 9.91 50.29
N ALA A 346 2.05 9.47 49.08
CA ALA A 346 1.19 8.66 48.24
C ALA A 346 2.04 7.67 47.44
N ALA A 347 1.51 6.47 47.23
CA ALA A 347 2.13 5.49 46.34
C ALA A 347 1.07 4.81 45.48
N PHE A 348 1.40 4.58 44.22
CA PHE A 348 0.52 3.95 43.24
C PHE A 348 1.36 3.37 42.09
N GLN A 349 0.76 2.50 41.29
CA GLN A 349 1.29 2.14 39.98
C GLN A 349 0.46 2.80 38.90
N PHE A 350 1.09 3.24 37.81
CA PHE A 350 0.37 3.78 36.65
C PHE A 350 0.93 3.22 35.33
N ARG A 351 0.10 3.21 34.29
CA ARG A 351 0.53 2.97 32.90
C ARG A 351 -0.25 3.86 31.93
N THR A 352 0.42 4.35 30.89
CA THR A 352 -0.17 5.22 29.86
C THR A 352 0.65 5.21 28.57
N TRP A 353 0.03 5.60 27.45
CA TRP A 353 0.71 5.93 26.20
C TRP A 353 0.95 7.44 26.04
N ASN A 354 0.30 8.27 26.85
CA ASN A 354 0.41 9.72 26.74
C ASN A 354 1.74 10.22 27.32
N LYS A 355 2.41 11.11 26.59
CA LYS A 355 3.67 11.73 27.04
C LYS A 355 3.49 12.76 28.16
N ALA A 356 2.26 13.21 28.41
CA ALA A 356 1.92 14.21 29.42
C ALA A 356 0.56 13.96 30.08
N GLY A 357 0.41 14.39 31.33
CA GLY A 357 -0.86 14.34 32.08
C GLY A 357 -0.67 14.50 33.59
N LEU A 358 -1.67 15.06 34.27
CA LEU A 358 -1.68 15.20 35.73
C LEU A 358 -1.93 13.87 36.44
N LEU A 359 -0.97 13.37 37.23
CA LEU A 359 -1.15 12.11 37.97
C LEU A 359 -1.72 12.31 39.37
N LEU A 360 -1.21 13.31 40.11
CA LEU A 360 -1.67 13.61 41.46
C LEU A 360 -1.61 15.11 41.74
N PHE A 361 -2.64 15.62 42.40
CA PHE A 361 -2.65 16.90 43.09
C PHE A 361 -3.05 16.72 44.56
N SER A 362 -2.34 17.38 45.47
CA SER A 362 -2.68 17.42 46.90
C SER A 362 -2.63 18.85 47.43
N GLU A 363 -3.65 19.27 48.17
CA GLU A 363 -3.67 20.58 48.82
C GLU A 363 -2.79 20.58 50.08
N LEU A 364 -2.18 21.73 50.41
CA LEU A 364 -1.42 21.92 51.64
C LEU A 364 -2.21 22.75 52.64
N HIS A 365 -2.24 22.32 53.91
CA HIS A 365 -2.88 23.05 55.00
C HIS A 365 -1.99 24.23 55.40
N LEU A 366 -2.57 25.45 55.48
CA LEU A 366 -1.97 26.75 55.93
C LEU A 366 -1.27 27.63 54.88
N VAL A 367 -0.80 27.09 53.75
CA VAL A 367 -0.22 27.89 52.66
C VAL A 367 -1.14 27.81 51.44
N SER A 368 -1.48 28.94 50.81
CA SER A 368 -2.11 28.92 49.48
C SER A 368 -1.15 28.24 48.52
N GLY A 369 -1.24 26.94 48.32
CA GLY A 369 -0.25 26.15 47.58
C GLY A 369 -0.64 24.68 47.51
N GLY A 370 0.08 23.91 46.71
CA GLY A 370 -0.23 22.49 46.49
C GLY A 370 0.95 21.71 45.93
N LEU A 371 0.90 20.39 46.10
CA LEU A 371 1.85 19.46 45.54
C LEU A 371 1.28 18.88 44.24
N LEU A 372 2.03 18.95 43.15
CA LEU A 372 1.61 18.55 41.82
C LEU A 372 2.60 17.53 41.24
N LEU A 373 2.14 16.32 40.98
CA LEU A 373 2.90 15.30 40.25
C LEU A 373 2.28 15.11 38.88
N PHE A 374 3.06 15.33 37.83
CA PHE A 374 2.60 15.18 36.44
C PHE A 374 3.67 14.54 35.57
N LEU A 375 3.20 13.92 34.49
CA LEU A 375 4.05 13.40 33.43
C LEU A 375 4.30 14.52 32.41
N LYS A 376 5.53 14.67 31.94
CA LYS A 376 5.92 15.58 30.85
C LYS A 376 7.09 15.00 30.06
N ASP A 377 6.91 14.89 28.75
CA ASP A 377 7.90 14.30 27.83
C ASP A 377 8.34 12.89 28.28
N GLY A 378 7.40 12.11 28.83
CA GLY A 378 7.67 10.77 29.36
C GLY A 378 8.47 10.73 30.68
N LYS A 379 8.62 11.85 31.38
CA LYS A 379 9.31 11.96 32.68
C LYS A 379 8.35 12.44 33.76
N LEU A 380 8.48 11.94 34.99
CA LEU A 380 7.73 12.48 36.12
C LEU A 380 8.35 13.78 36.61
N LYS A 381 7.52 14.76 36.87
CA LYS A 381 7.89 16.03 37.49
C LYS A 381 7.02 16.26 38.72
N LEU A 382 7.68 16.37 39.86
CA LEU A 382 7.06 16.80 41.11
C LEU A 382 7.35 18.28 41.31
N ASN A 383 6.28 19.06 41.33
CA ASN A 383 6.30 20.49 41.51
C ASN A 383 5.58 20.85 42.80
N LEU A 384 6.15 21.82 43.48
CA LEU A 384 5.62 22.40 44.68
C LEU A 384 5.20 23.85 44.38
N PHE A 385 3.89 24.08 44.28
CA PHE A 385 3.33 25.35 43.86
C PHE A 385 3.04 26.26 45.05
N GLN A 386 3.62 27.47 45.07
CA GLN A 386 3.27 28.56 45.99
C GLN A 386 3.18 29.90 45.20
N PRO A 387 2.13 30.72 45.39
CA PRO A 387 2.02 32.06 44.81
C PRO A 387 3.22 32.94 45.20
N GLY A 388 3.92 33.48 44.21
CA GLY A 388 5.00 34.44 44.41
C GLY A 388 6.40 33.87 44.65
N LYS A 389 6.61 32.54 44.60
CA LYS A 389 7.95 31.90 44.68
C LYS A 389 8.25 31.05 43.44
N LEU A 390 9.54 30.90 43.10
CA LEU A 390 9.99 30.03 42.03
C LEU A 390 9.71 28.56 42.41
N PRO A 391 9.06 27.76 41.55
CA PRO A 391 8.80 26.36 41.84
C PRO A 391 10.10 25.56 42.01
N SER A 392 10.10 24.62 42.95
CA SER A 392 11.14 23.61 43.10
C SER A 392 10.69 22.35 42.37
N ASP A 393 11.40 21.98 41.30
CA ASP A 393 11.05 20.84 40.45
C ASP A 393 12.00 19.67 40.71
N VAL A 394 11.43 18.50 41.02
CA VAL A 394 12.15 17.22 40.99
C VAL A 394 11.71 16.44 39.76
N THR A 395 12.66 16.04 38.91
CA THR A 395 12.39 15.21 37.73
C THR A 395 12.91 13.79 37.96
N ALA A 396 12.10 12.78 37.63
CA ALA A 396 12.43 11.37 37.81
C ALA A 396 11.98 10.51 36.62
N GLY A 397 12.75 9.46 36.33
CA GLY A 397 12.47 8.50 35.25
C GLY A 397 12.63 9.06 33.82
N ALA A 398 12.45 8.18 32.84
CA ALA A 398 12.41 8.50 31.41
C ALA A 398 11.64 7.43 30.63
N GLY A 399 10.85 7.85 29.63
CA GLY A 399 10.09 6.94 28.78
C GLY A 399 8.93 6.24 29.48
N LEU A 400 8.35 6.83 30.54
CA LEU A 400 7.31 6.23 31.38
C LEU A 400 5.91 6.16 30.73
N ASN A 401 5.88 6.29 29.40
CA ASN A 401 4.69 6.27 28.55
C ASN A 401 4.78 5.12 27.53
N ASP A 402 5.36 4.01 27.94
CA ASP A 402 5.62 2.79 27.17
C ASP A 402 4.48 1.75 27.30
N GLY A 403 3.36 2.14 27.90
CA GLY A 403 2.23 1.26 28.18
C GLY A 403 2.46 0.27 29.33
N GLN A 404 3.63 0.27 29.98
CA GLN A 404 3.96 -0.64 31.08
C GLN A 404 3.60 -0.04 32.44
N TRP A 405 3.42 -0.92 33.44
CA TRP A 405 3.19 -0.49 34.82
C TRP A 405 4.46 0.05 35.46
N HIS A 406 4.44 1.32 35.86
CA HIS A 406 5.49 1.96 36.64
C HIS A 406 5.05 2.19 38.08
N SER A 407 5.92 1.87 39.04
CA SER A 407 5.67 2.12 40.46
C SER A 407 6.15 3.51 40.85
N VAL A 408 5.27 4.27 41.49
CA VAL A 408 5.55 5.62 41.96
C VAL A 408 5.28 5.70 43.46
N SER A 409 6.24 6.24 44.18
CA SER A 409 6.06 6.66 45.58
C SER A 409 6.59 8.07 45.73
N LEU A 410 5.78 8.96 46.33
CA LEU A 410 6.21 10.30 46.69
C LEU A 410 6.10 10.49 48.19
N SER A 411 7.06 11.22 48.75
CA SER A 411 7.03 11.69 50.12
C SER A 411 7.58 13.12 50.17
N ALA A 412 6.79 14.00 50.75
CA ALA A 412 7.18 15.36 51.09
C ALA A 412 7.14 15.51 52.62
N LYS A 413 8.31 15.70 53.22
CA LYS A 413 8.49 15.77 54.68
C LYS A 413 9.50 16.84 55.04
N ARG A 414 9.11 17.78 55.90
CA ARG A 414 9.94 18.93 56.32
C ARG A 414 10.48 19.71 55.09
N ASN A 415 11.79 19.73 54.88
CA ASN A 415 12.46 20.40 53.75
C ASN A 415 12.94 19.42 52.68
N HIS A 416 12.43 18.19 52.66
CA HIS A 416 12.85 17.16 51.71
C HIS A 416 11.67 16.73 50.83
N LEU A 417 11.87 16.83 49.53
CA LEU A 417 10.94 16.37 48.51
C LEU A 417 11.56 15.15 47.82
N SER A 418 10.83 14.03 47.76
CA SER A 418 11.33 12.81 47.11
C SER A 418 10.26 12.14 46.27
N VAL A 419 10.70 11.63 45.12
CA VAL A 419 9.93 10.75 44.23
C VAL A 419 10.78 9.51 43.96
N VAL A 420 10.18 8.35 44.12
CA VAL A 420 10.75 7.05 43.76
C VAL A 420 9.98 6.53 42.55
N VAL A 421 10.68 6.21 41.46
CA VAL A 421 10.13 5.60 40.26
C VAL A 421 10.86 4.29 40.00
N ASP A 422 10.14 3.17 39.99
CA ASP A 422 10.69 1.83 39.75
C ASP A 422 11.93 1.52 40.62
N GLY A 423 11.90 1.97 41.88
CA GLY A 423 12.98 1.80 42.85
C GLY A 423 14.10 2.85 42.77
N GLN A 424 14.12 3.73 41.76
CA GLN A 424 15.09 4.82 41.65
C GLN A 424 14.60 6.08 42.35
N VAL A 425 15.44 6.63 43.24
CA VAL A 425 15.09 7.81 44.06
C VAL A 425 15.60 9.09 43.40
N ALA A 426 14.71 10.06 43.20
CA ALA A 426 15.02 11.44 42.88
C ALA A 426 14.59 12.33 44.06
N SER A 427 15.47 13.20 44.54
CA SER A 427 15.18 14.04 45.69
C SER A 427 15.78 15.44 45.55
N ALA A 428 15.15 16.41 46.21
CA ALA A 428 15.68 17.77 46.34
C ALA A 428 15.50 18.27 47.78
N ALA A 429 16.53 18.97 48.28
CA ALA A 429 16.49 19.69 49.54
C ALA A 429 16.03 21.14 49.28
N LEU A 430 14.96 21.56 49.93
CA LEU A 430 14.37 22.89 49.80
C LEU A 430 15.19 23.87 50.68
N SER A 431 16.20 24.51 50.08
CA SER A 431 17.21 25.33 50.78
C SER A 431 16.70 26.66 51.38
N LEU A 432 15.41 27.00 51.24
CA LEU A 432 14.81 28.26 51.72
C LEU A 432 13.46 28.09 52.43
N TRP A 433 13.11 26.87 52.86
CA TRP A 433 11.85 26.60 53.53
C TRP A 433 11.96 26.67 55.06
N HIS A 434 11.21 27.61 55.65
CA HIS A 434 11.15 27.83 57.10
C HIS A 434 9.80 27.41 57.71
N GLU A 435 8.85 26.90 56.92
CA GLU A 435 7.54 26.43 57.38
C GLU A 435 7.33 24.94 57.13
N LYS A 436 6.58 24.28 58.04
CA LYS A 436 6.29 22.85 57.98
C LYS A 436 5.16 22.56 56.97
N ILE A 437 5.32 21.51 56.16
CA ILE A 437 4.30 21.00 55.22
C ILE A 437 3.24 20.26 56.03
N TYR A 438 1.97 20.63 55.86
CA TYR A 438 0.83 19.91 56.43
C TYR A 438 -0.13 19.44 55.33
N SER A 439 -0.63 18.21 55.41
CA SER A 439 -1.63 17.64 54.48
C SER A 439 -2.97 18.40 54.51
N GLY A 440 -3.50 18.80 53.34
CA GLY A 440 -4.74 19.55 53.14
C GLY A 440 -6.03 18.72 53.07
N GLY A 441 -5.98 17.42 53.35
CA GLY A 441 -7.15 16.58 53.59
C GLY A 441 -7.81 15.93 52.35
N THR A 442 -7.42 16.25 51.12
CA THR A 442 -7.90 15.55 49.90
C THR A 442 -6.79 15.38 48.87
N TYR A 443 -6.75 14.20 48.25
CA TYR A 443 -5.83 13.84 47.18
C TYR A 443 -6.63 13.61 45.90
N TYR A 444 -6.24 14.28 44.82
CA TYR A 444 -6.86 14.18 43.50
C TYR A 444 -5.94 13.42 42.56
N PHE A 445 -6.34 12.23 42.15
CA PHE A 445 -5.63 11.42 41.17
C PHE A 445 -6.22 11.64 39.78
N GLY A 446 -5.35 11.68 38.77
CA GLY A 446 -5.67 11.74 37.34
C GLY A 446 -6.24 13.06 36.81
N GLY A 447 -6.89 13.87 37.63
CA GLY A 447 -7.50 15.13 37.17
C GLY A 447 -8.09 15.94 38.30
N CYS A 448 -8.74 17.05 37.92
CA CYS A 448 -9.42 17.95 38.84
C CYS A 448 -10.92 18.04 38.50
N PRO A 449 -11.82 18.20 39.48
CA PRO A 449 -13.23 18.49 39.22
C PRO A 449 -13.41 19.85 38.54
N ASP A 450 -14.46 20.01 37.73
CA ASP A 450 -14.83 21.30 37.12
C ASP A 450 -15.11 22.37 38.20
N ASN A 451 -14.73 23.62 37.90
CA ASN A 451 -14.65 24.78 38.82
C ASN A 451 -15.96 25.24 39.52
N SER A 452 -17.01 24.42 39.60
CA SER A 452 -18.33 24.79 40.11
C SER A 452 -18.47 24.73 41.65
N PHE A 453 -17.53 24.15 42.40
CA PHE A 453 -17.61 24.05 43.87
C PHE A 453 -16.25 24.16 44.58
N GLY A 454 -15.66 25.35 44.64
CA GLY A 454 -14.64 25.68 45.66
C GLY A 454 -13.31 24.89 45.65
N SER A 455 -13.05 24.02 44.67
CA SER A 455 -11.80 23.24 44.59
C SER A 455 -10.62 24.13 44.20
N LYS A 456 -9.48 24.04 44.90
CA LYS A 456 -8.23 24.74 44.53
C LYS A 456 -7.35 23.89 43.60
N CYS A 457 -7.86 22.77 43.11
CA CYS A 457 -7.17 21.84 42.23
C CYS A 457 -6.83 22.51 40.90
N LYS A 458 -5.55 22.50 40.53
CA LYS A 458 -5.06 23.07 39.27
C LYS A 458 -4.65 21.97 38.32
N ASN A 459 -5.09 22.10 37.07
CA ASN A 459 -4.71 21.20 36.00
C ASN A 459 -3.95 21.95 34.88
N PRO A 460 -2.66 22.27 35.06
CA PRO A 460 -1.89 23.04 34.09
C PRO A 460 -1.50 22.26 32.82
N PHE A 461 -1.62 20.92 32.79
CA PHE A 461 -1.11 20.07 31.71
C PHE A 461 -2.17 19.15 31.08
N GLY A 462 -3.44 19.30 31.44
CA GLY A 462 -4.51 18.35 31.07
C GLY A 462 -4.53 17.12 31.99
N GLY A 463 -5.70 16.48 32.14
CA GLY A 463 -5.84 15.29 32.98
C GLY A 463 -5.16 14.07 32.36
N PHE A 464 -4.79 13.14 33.21
CA PHE A 464 -4.24 11.85 32.85
C PHE A 464 -5.30 10.96 32.22
N GLN A 465 -4.88 10.26 31.15
CA GLN A 465 -5.60 9.13 30.60
C GLN A 465 -4.66 7.93 30.65
N GLY A 466 -5.17 6.81 31.13
CA GLY A 466 -4.37 5.64 31.47
C GLY A 466 -4.94 4.92 32.66
N CYS A 467 -4.16 4.02 33.25
CA CYS A 467 -4.61 3.22 34.38
C CYS A 467 -3.80 3.49 35.63
N MET A 468 -4.42 3.33 36.80
CA MET A 468 -3.76 3.29 38.09
C MET A 468 -4.20 2.07 38.91
N ARG A 469 -3.31 1.55 39.74
CA ARG A 469 -3.60 0.48 40.72
C ARG A 469 -2.71 0.63 41.96
N LEU A 470 -3.00 -0.16 43.00
CA LEU A 470 -2.27 -0.13 44.27
C LEU A 470 -2.18 1.29 44.86
N ILE A 471 -3.25 2.07 44.71
CA ILE A 471 -3.30 3.46 45.17
C ILE A 471 -3.31 3.46 46.70
N SER A 472 -2.39 4.20 47.30
CA SER A 472 -2.27 4.38 48.73
C SER A 472 -1.99 5.83 49.09
N VAL A 473 -2.61 6.28 50.17
CA VAL A 473 -2.48 7.64 50.71
C VAL A 473 -2.16 7.50 52.19
N SER A 474 -1.12 8.19 52.69
CA SER A 474 -0.66 8.07 54.08
C SER A 474 -0.47 6.60 54.52
N ASN A 475 0.12 5.77 53.65
CA ASN A 475 0.33 4.32 53.83
C ASN A 475 -0.96 3.46 54.00
N LYS A 476 -2.15 3.99 53.68
CA LYS A 476 -3.39 3.21 53.62
C LYS A 476 -3.77 2.96 52.16
N VAL A 477 -3.93 1.69 51.80
CA VAL A 477 -4.41 1.28 50.47
C VAL A 477 -5.88 1.69 50.32
N ALA A 478 -6.21 2.31 49.19
CA ALA A 478 -7.56 2.73 48.86
C ALA A 478 -8.43 1.52 48.48
N ASP A 479 -9.60 1.40 49.11
CA ASP A 479 -10.61 0.41 48.73
C ASP A 479 -11.44 0.92 47.54
N LEU A 480 -11.02 0.56 46.34
CA LEU A 480 -11.65 0.98 45.09
C LEU A 480 -13.05 0.39 44.88
N ILE A 481 -13.38 -0.72 45.56
CA ILE A 481 -14.73 -1.28 45.55
C ILE A 481 -15.69 -0.38 46.33
N SER A 482 -15.23 0.16 47.47
CA SER A 482 -15.98 1.19 48.23
C SER A 482 -16.14 2.50 47.44
N VAL A 483 -15.14 2.89 46.64
CA VAL A 483 -15.25 4.04 45.72
C VAL A 483 -16.35 3.80 44.69
N GLN A 484 -16.37 2.63 44.05
CA GLN A 484 -17.40 2.27 43.07
C GLN A 484 -18.82 2.28 43.66
N GLN A 485 -18.95 1.95 44.95
CA GLN A 485 -20.21 1.96 45.68
C GLN A 485 -20.63 3.35 46.19
N GLY A 486 -19.78 4.37 46.01
CA GLY A 486 -20.04 5.74 46.47
C GLY A 486 -19.91 5.94 47.97
N SER A 487 -19.33 4.97 48.71
CA SER A 487 -19.12 5.06 50.16
C SER A 487 -17.77 5.69 50.54
N LEU A 488 -16.84 5.80 49.60
CA LEU A 488 -15.51 6.38 49.78
C LEU A 488 -15.15 7.32 48.61
N GLY A 489 -14.80 8.57 48.91
CA GLY A 489 -14.31 9.53 47.90
C GLY A 489 -15.35 9.99 46.88
N ASN A 490 -14.87 10.62 45.80
CA ASN A 490 -15.68 11.08 44.68
C ASN A 490 -14.92 10.89 43.36
N PHE A 491 -15.60 10.64 42.24
CA PHE A 491 -14.94 10.41 40.95
C PHE A 491 -15.80 10.83 39.75
N SER A 492 -15.15 10.95 38.58
CA SER A 492 -15.81 11.20 37.29
C SER A 492 -15.08 10.46 36.17
N ASP A 493 -15.83 9.92 35.20
CA ASP A 493 -15.32 9.25 34.00
C ASP A 493 -14.25 8.17 34.28
N LEU A 494 -14.48 7.33 35.29
CA LEU A 494 -13.61 6.20 35.64
C LEU A 494 -14.25 4.85 35.29
N GLN A 495 -13.43 3.93 34.81
CA GLN A 495 -13.78 2.50 34.73
C GLN A 495 -13.00 1.75 35.83
N ILE A 496 -13.71 1.18 36.79
CA ILE A 496 -13.14 0.45 37.94
C ILE A 496 -13.16 -1.05 37.63
N ASP A 497 -12.15 -1.77 38.09
CA ASP A 497 -11.96 -3.23 37.93
C ASP A 497 -11.46 -3.68 36.54
N SER A 498 -11.02 -2.73 35.71
CA SER A 498 -10.34 -3.04 34.46
C SER A 498 -9.33 -1.95 34.09
N CYS A 499 -8.35 -2.32 33.25
CA CYS A 499 -7.45 -1.37 32.62
C CYS A 499 -7.64 -1.37 31.10
N GLY A 500 -8.46 -0.45 30.59
CA GLY A 500 -8.85 -0.36 29.18
C GLY A 500 -7.88 0.41 28.28
N ILE A 501 -6.57 0.25 28.47
CA ILE A 501 -5.57 0.85 27.57
C ILE A 501 -5.31 -0.09 26.38
N THR A 502 -5.28 0.45 25.17
CA THR A 502 -5.10 -0.32 23.92
C THR A 502 -3.75 0.00 23.29
N ASP A 503 -3.03 -1.02 22.85
CA ASP A 503 -1.84 -0.87 22.02
C ASP A 503 -2.25 -0.75 20.54
N ARG A 504 -2.15 0.45 19.98
CA ARG A 504 -2.53 0.79 18.61
C ARG A 504 -1.37 0.61 17.61
N CYS A 505 -0.19 0.25 18.09
CA CYS A 505 0.97 -0.08 17.24
C CYS A 505 1.16 -1.60 17.09
N LEU A 506 0.28 -2.41 17.67
CA LEU A 506 0.28 -3.87 17.54
C LEU A 506 -1.10 -4.35 17.08
N PRO A 507 -1.22 -4.85 15.83
CA PRO A 507 -0.16 -5.02 14.83
C PRO A 507 0.34 -3.65 14.33
N ASN A 508 1.55 -3.62 13.77
CA ASN A 508 2.10 -2.37 13.25
C ASN A 508 1.43 -2.05 11.91
N TYR A 509 0.60 -1.01 11.91
CA TYR A 509 -0.09 -0.50 10.73
C TYR A 509 0.73 0.50 9.91
N CYS A 510 1.96 0.79 10.34
CA CYS A 510 2.92 1.56 9.56
C CYS A 510 3.62 0.62 8.58
N GLU A 511 3.30 0.77 7.31
CA GLU A 511 3.82 -0.06 6.23
C GLU A 511 5.25 0.32 5.85
N HIS A 512 5.90 -0.53 5.04
CA HIS A 512 7.23 -0.29 4.46
C HIS A 512 8.31 0.12 5.48
N GLY A 513 8.31 -0.54 6.65
CA GLY A 513 9.29 -0.31 7.71
C GLY A 513 9.09 1.00 8.50
N GLY A 514 7.93 1.65 8.38
CA GLY A 514 7.61 2.85 9.14
C GLY A 514 7.62 2.63 10.67
N GLU A 515 8.19 3.58 11.41
CA GLU A 515 8.25 3.51 12.87
C GLU A 515 6.92 3.99 13.48
N CYS A 516 6.28 3.13 14.28
CA CYS A 516 5.02 3.43 14.94
C CYS A 516 5.24 4.03 16.34
N SER A 517 4.51 5.11 16.62
CA SER A 517 4.35 5.67 17.97
C SER A 517 2.87 5.87 18.27
N GLN A 518 2.47 6.02 19.53
CA GLN A 518 1.05 6.12 19.87
C GLN A 518 0.73 7.02 21.06
N SER A 519 -0.55 7.35 21.18
CA SER A 519 -1.19 8.04 22.28
C SER A 519 -2.43 7.26 22.74
N TRP A 520 -3.15 7.78 23.73
CA TRP A 520 -4.42 7.21 24.19
C TRP A 520 -5.47 7.06 23.08
N ASN A 521 -5.51 7.96 22.11
CA ASN A 521 -6.59 8.01 21.10
C ASN A 521 -6.13 7.59 19.70
N THR A 522 -4.83 7.50 19.42
CA THR A 522 -4.35 7.34 18.04
C THR A 522 -2.91 6.85 17.96
N PHE A 523 -2.48 6.32 16.81
CA PHE A 523 -1.08 5.97 16.53
C PHE A 523 -0.42 6.98 15.57
N HIS A 524 0.86 6.89 15.23
CA HIS A 524 1.52 7.81 14.32
C HIS A 524 2.65 7.06 13.64
N CYS A 525 2.73 7.15 12.32
CA CYS A 525 3.79 6.55 11.53
C CYS A 525 4.83 7.60 11.15
N ASN A 526 6.08 7.29 11.43
CA ASN A 526 7.21 8.03 10.90
C ASN A 526 7.69 7.34 9.61
N CYS A 527 7.36 7.95 8.47
CA CYS A 527 7.74 7.46 7.14
C CYS A 527 9.08 8.02 6.65
N ALA A 528 9.86 8.67 7.53
CA ALA A 528 11.17 9.18 7.13
C ALA A 528 12.09 8.03 6.71
N ASN A 529 12.79 8.22 5.59
CA ASN A 529 13.75 7.26 5.02
C ASN A 529 13.15 5.93 4.54
N THR A 530 11.83 5.79 4.43
CA THR A 530 11.23 4.57 3.85
C THR A 530 11.07 4.66 2.33
N GLY A 531 11.02 5.87 1.76
CA GLY A 531 10.61 6.07 0.36
C GLY A 531 9.09 6.14 0.18
N TYR A 532 8.33 6.13 1.27
CA TYR A 532 6.87 6.17 1.26
C TYR A 532 6.33 7.35 2.07
N ARG A 533 5.04 7.65 1.89
CA ARG A 533 4.33 8.75 2.55
C ARG A 533 2.87 8.38 2.83
N GLY A 534 2.17 9.29 3.51
CA GLY A 534 0.79 9.08 3.97
C GLY A 534 0.75 8.75 5.46
N ALA A 535 -0.45 8.68 6.03
CA ALA A 535 -0.63 8.46 7.47
C ALA A 535 -0.11 7.09 7.96
N THR A 536 -0.05 6.11 7.07
CA THR A 536 0.41 4.72 7.32
C THR A 536 1.62 4.33 6.47
N CYS A 537 2.30 5.29 5.83
CA CYS A 537 3.44 5.02 4.92
C CYS A 537 3.10 4.09 3.75
N HIS A 538 1.85 4.12 3.27
CA HIS A 538 1.37 3.23 2.22
C HIS A 538 1.78 3.67 0.81
N ASN A 539 1.76 4.97 0.51
CA ASN A 539 1.99 5.45 -0.85
C ASN A 539 3.47 5.68 -1.15
N SER A 540 3.94 5.13 -2.27
CA SER A 540 5.27 5.46 -2.79
C SER A 540 5.41 6.94 -3.14
N ILE A 541 6.62 7.50 -2.92
CA ILE A 541 6.98 8.83 -3.43
C ILE A 541 7.55 8.79 -4.85
N TYR A 542 7.84 7.60 -5.36
CA TYR A 542 8.47 7.37 -6.66
C TYR A 542 7.45 6.89 -7.71
N GLU A 543 7.80 7.02 -8.99
CA GLU A 543 6.96 6.47 -10.05
C GLU A 543 7.24 5.00 -10.32
N GLN A 544 6.23 4.31 -10.85
CA GLN A 544 6.29 2.86 -11.05
C GLN A 544 7.05 2.42 -12.31
N SER A 545 7.40 3.35 -13.20
CA SER A 545 8.18 3.03 -14.40
C SER A 545 8.85 4.25 -15.01
N CYS A 546 9.85 4.01 -15.85
CA CYS A 546 10.45 5.05 -16.70
C CYS A 546 9.41 5.69 -17.63
N GLU A 547 8.41 4.94 -18.10
CA GLU A 547 7.33 5.48 -18.92
C GLU A 547 6.50 6.50 -18.14
N ALA A 548 6.21 6.25 -16.86
CA ALA A 548 5.51 7.21 -16.00
C ALA A 548 6.32 8.50 -15.79
N TYR A 549 7.63 8.40 -15.52
CA TYR A 549 8.51 9.58 -15.41
C TYR A 549 8.55 10.40 -16.71
N LYS A 550 8.68 9.74 -17.86
CA LYS A 550 8.66 10.40 -19.18
C LYS A 550 7.40 11.25 -19.37
N HIS A 551 6.24 10.76 -18.94
CA HIS A 551 4.95 11.46 -19.08
C HIS A 551 4.76 12.62 -18.10
N ARG A 552 5.66 12.78 -17.13
CA ARG A 552 5.77 14.01 -16.31
C ARG A 552 6.68 15.07 -16.92
N GLY A 553 7.33 14.78 -18.04
CA GLY A 553 8.29 15.68 -18.71
C GLY A 553 9.74 15.47 -18.27
N ASN A 554 10.05 14.38 -17.58
CA ASN A 554 11.42 14.04 -17.18
C ASN A 554 12.25 13.54 -18.39
N THR A 555 13.58 13.73 -18.33
CA THR A 555 14.55 13.31 -19.36
C THR A 555 15.40 12.14 -18.88
N SER A 556 16.15 11.47 -19.77
CA SER A 556 16.94 10.29 -19.43
C SER A 556 17.88 10.51 -18.24
N GLY A 557 17.98 9.52 -17.35
CA GLY A 557 18.79 9.64 -16.13
C GLY A 557 18.56 8.47 -15.16
N PHE A 558 19.19 8.55 -13.98
CA PHE A 558 18.96 7.61 -12.90
C PHE A 558 17.73 8.01 -12.08
N TYR A 559 16.82 7.06 -11.86
CA TYR A 559 15.58 7.25 -11.11
C TYR A 559 15.36 6.10 -10.15
N TYR A 560 14.85 6.42 -8.97
CA TYR A 560 14.21 5.42 -8.12
C TYR A 560 12.87 5.05 -8.74
N VAL A 561 12.64 3.76 -8.92
CA VAL A 561 11.41 3.19 -9.46
C VAL A 561 10.83 2.21 -8.46
N ASP A 562 9.52 2.30 -8.28
CA ASP A 562 8.75 1.45 -7.39
C ASP A 562 7.72 0.66 -8.22
N SER A 563 8.13 -0.52 -8.70
CA SER A 563 7.38 -1.24 -9.74
C SER A 563 5.97 -1.69 -9.34
N ASP A 564 5.71 -1.89 -8.06
CA ASP A 564 4.45 -2.34 -7.47
C ASP A 564 3.71 -1.24 -6.69
N GLY A 565 4.32 -0.09 -6.46
CA GLY A 565 3.65 1.09 -5.92
C GLY A 565 3.40 0.97 -4.42
N SER A 566 2.18 0.61 -4.00
CA SER A 566 1.86 0.36 -2.59
C SER A 566 2.05 -1.11 -2.19
N GLY A 567 2.67 -1.90 -3.06
CA GLY A 567 3.01 -3.29 -2.80
C GLY A 567 4.25 -3.43 -1.90
N PRO A 568 4.60 -4.67 -1.50
CA PRO A 568 5.61 -4.92 -0.48
C PRO A 568 7.06 -4.67 -0.93
N LEU A 569 7.35 -4.41 -2.21
CA LEU A 569 8.71 -4.28 -2.70
C LEU A 569 9.23 -2.85 -2.52
N GLU A 570 10.45 -2.73 -2.03
CA GLU A 570 11.10 -1.43 -1.88
C GLU A 570 11.47 -0.80 -3.25
N PRO A 571 11.56 0.54 -3.33
CA PRO A 571 12.03 1.22 -4.53
C PRO A 571 13.52 1.00 -4.77
N PHE A 572 13.92 0.87 -6.04
CA PHE A 572 15.32 0.66 -6.41
C PHE A 572 15.79 1.62 -7.50
N LEU A 573 17.08 1.92 -7.50
CA LEU A 573 17.70 2.87 -8.42
C LEU A 573 18.08 2.18 -9.75
N LEU A 574 17.59 2.72 -10.86
CA LEU A 574 17.89 2.21 -12.21
C LEU A 574 18.08 3.35 -13.21
N TYR A 575 18.57 3.03 -14.42
CA TYR A 575 18.71 4.02 -15.48
C TYR A 575 17.52 3.98 -16.44
N CYS A 576 16.85 5.12 -16.59
CA CYS A 576 15.79 5.33 -17.57
C CYS A 576 16.34 6.03 -18.81
N ASN A 577 16.32 5.35 -19.96
CA ASN A 577 16.59 5.99 -21.24
C ASN A 577 15.26 6.38 -21.90
N MET A 578 14.95 7.68 -21.93
CA MET A 578 13.66 8.24 -22.34
C MET A 578 13.78 9.11 -23.61
N THR A 579 14.70 8.76 -24.53
CA THR A 579 15.00 9.54 -25.75
C THR A 579 13.94 9.46 -26.85
N GLU A 580 13.27 8.33 -27.05
CA GLU A 580 12.12 8.20 -27.96
C GLU A 580 11.05 7.31 -27.34
N THR A 581 11.44 6.10 -26.98
CA THR A 581 10.67 5.14 -26.17
C THR A 581 11.35 5.00 -24.82
N ALA A 582 10.57 4.86 -23.72
CA ALA A 582 11.20 4.67 -22.41
C ALA A 582 11.76 3.24 -22.30
N TRP A 583 13.06 3.15 -22.07
CA TRP A 583 13.76 1.91 -21.73
C TRP A 583 14.18 1.96 -20.27
N THR A 584 13.86 0.90 -19.56
CA THR A 584 14.36 0.58 -18.23
C THR A 584 15.61 -0.29 -18.39
N ILE A 585 16.77 0.23 -17.96
CA ILE A 585 18.06 -0.44 -18.08
C ILE A 585 18.50 -0.92 -16.70
N ILE A 586 18.61 -2.25 -16.53
CA ILE A 586 18.97 -2.88 -15.26
C ILE A 586 20.34 -3.55 -15.39
N GLN A 587 21.27 -3.08 -14.57
CA GLN A 587 22.67 -3.53 -14.57
C GLN A 587 22.87 -4.77 -13.69
N HIS A 588 23.95 -5.50 -13.96
CA HIS A 588 24.44 -6.62 -13.17
C HIS A 588 25.97 -6.54 -13.02
N ASN A 589 26.54 -7.38 -12.14
CA ASN A 589 27.96 -7.37 -11.77
C ASN A 589 28.96 -7.92 -12.82
N GLY A 590 28.54 -8.25 -14.04
CA GLY A 590 29.31 -9.11 -14.96
C GLY A 590 29.32 -8.67 -16.42
N SER A 591 29.60 -7.40 -16.69
CA SER A 591 29.54 -6.79 -18.04
C SER A 591 30.84 -6.91 -18.86
N ASP A 592 31.91 -7.43 -18.27
CA ASP A 592 33.21 -7.61 -18.94
C ASP A 592 33.28 -8.91 -19.76
N LEU A 593 34.09 -8.89 -20.83
CA LEU A 593 34.34 -10.07 -21.65
C LEU A 593 35.16 -11.11 -20.85
N THR A 594 34.55 -12.26 -20.58
CA THR A 594 35.16 -13.34 -19.81
C THR A 594 35.63 -14.46 -20.73
N ARG A 595 36.92 -14.83 -20.65
CA ARG A 595 37.50 -15.95 -21.41
C ARG A 595 37.53 -17.23 -20.58
N VAL A 596 37.17 -18.36 -21.19
CA VAL A 596 37.04 -19.67 -20.55
C VAL A 596 37.87 -20.70 -21.30
N ARG A 597 38.64 -21.49 -20.55
CA ARG A 597 39.55 -22.55 -21.03
C ARG A 597 39.55 -23.72 -20.06
N ASN A 598 39.92 -24.91 -20.54
CA ASN A 598 40.13 -26.12 -19.73
C ASN A 598 38.88 -26.62 -18.96
N THR A 599 37.70 -26.53 -19.56
CA THR A 599 36.44 -27.06 -19.00
C THR A 599 36.00 -28.34 -19.68
N ASN A 600 35.27 -29.20 -18.97
CA ASN A 600 34.70 -30.44 -19.51
C ASN A 600 33.32 -30.69 -18.86
N PRO A 601 32.54 -31.69 -19.31
CA PRO A 601 31.23 -31.97 -18.70
C PRO A 601 31.28 -32.36 -17.21
N GLU A 602 32.39 -32.91 -16.71
CA GLU A 602 32.58 -33.27 -15.29
C GLU A 602 33.01 -32.05 -14.44
N ASN A 603 33.63 -31.06 -15.06
CA ASN A 603 34.08 -29.80 -14.46
C ASN A 603 33.64 -28.60 -15.34
N PRO A 604 32.34 -28.28 -15.34
CA PRO A 604 31.79 -27.19 -16.13
C PRO A 604 32.23 -25.83 -15.57
N TYR A 605 32.47 -24.85 -16.44
CA TYR A 605 32.52 -23.46 -15.99
C TYR A 605 31.10 -22.91 -15.82
N ALA A 606 30.87 -22.20 -14.72
CA ALA A 606 29.61 -21.52 -14.44
C ALA A 606 29.89 -20.04 -14.09
N GLY A 607 29.36 -19.13 -14.91
CA GLY A 607 29.34 -17.69 -14.63
C GLY A 607 27.98 -17.30 -14.05
N PHE A 608 27.97 -16.55 -12.94
CA PHE A 608 26.75 -16.09 -12.27
C PHE A 608 26.62 -14.57 -12.38
N PHE A 609 25.40 -14.07 -12.52
CA PHE A 609 25.12 -12.65 -12.66
C PHE A 609 24.16 -12.18 -11.56
N GLU A 610 24.64 -11.25 -10.75
CA GLU A 610 23.83 -10.60 -9.70
C GLU A 610 23.39 -9.22 -10.20
N TYR A 611 22.08 -9.00 -10.22
CA TYR A 611 21.47 -7.74 -10.65
C TYR A 611 21.36 -6.77 -9.47
N VAL A 612 21.32 -5.47 -9.79
CA VAL A 612 21.09 -4.42 -8.80
C VAL A 612 19.69 -4.53 -8.14
N ALA A 613 18.74 -5.17 -8.82
CA ALA A 613 17.38 -5.38 -8.34
C ALA A 613 17.17 -6.81 -7.83
N SER A 614 16.30 -6.98 -6.84
CA SER A 614 15.89 -8.30 -6.33
C SER A 614 15.13 -9.12 -7.39
N PRO A 615 15.05 -10.46 -7.27
CA PRO A 615 14.26 -11.29 -8.17
C PRO A 615 12.80 -10.84 -8.29
N GLU A 616 12.19 -10.40 -7.19
CA GLU A 616 10.81 -9.92 -7.14
C GLU A 616 10.66 -8.56 -7.84
N GLN A 617 11.59 -7.64 -7.63
CA GLN A 617 11.64 -6.34 -8.32
C GLN A 617 11.84 -6.50 -9.84
N LEU A 618 12.72 -7.43 -10.24
CA LEU A 618 12.93 -7.79 -11.63
C LEU A 618 11.63 -8.33 -12.25
N GLN A 619 10.97 -9.27 -11.57
CA GLN A 619 9.71 -9.84 -12.04
C GLN A 619 8.63 -8.78 -12.19
N ALA A 620 8.45 -7.90 -11.20
CA ALA A 620 7.47 -6.82 -11.22
C ALA A 620 7.73 -5.85 -12.38
N THR A 621 8.98 -5.41 -12.54
CA THR A 621 9.41 -4.51 -13.64
C THR A 621 9.21 -5.15 -15.01
N MET A 622 9.61 -6.42 -15.15
CA MET A 622 9.42 -7.16 -16.39
C MET A 622 7.94 -7.31 -16.70
N ASN A 623 7.10 -7.73 -15.76
CA ASN A 623 5.66 -7.93 -15.99
C ASN A 623 4.99 -6.69 -16.60
N ARG A 624 5.39 -5.49 -16.14
CA ARG A 624 4.92 -4.21 -16.70
C ARG A 624 5.47 -3.90 -18.09
N ALA A 625 6.70 -4.28 -18.39
CA ALA A 625 7.33 -3.99 -19.67
C ALA A 625 6.61 -4.67 -20.86
N GLU A 626 6.57 -3.99 -21.99
CA GLU A 626 5.98 -4.51 -23.22
C GLU A 626 6.77 -5.71 -23.74
N ARG A 627 8.09 -5.52 -23.82
CA ARG A 627 9.10 -6.52 -24.17
C ARG A 627 10.36 -6.26 -23.34
N CYS A 628 11.15 -7.31 -23.11
CA CYS A 628 12.49 -7.17 -22.55
C CYS A 628 13.48 -7.93 -23.43
N GLU A 629 14.68 -7.40 -23.55
CA GLU A 629 15.76 -8.01 -24.31
C GLU A 629 17.09 -7.87 -23.57
N GLN A 630 17.99 -8.80 -23.87
CA GLN A 630 19.33 -8.83 -23.28
C GLN A 630 20.34 -9.34 -24.31
N GLU A 631 21.40 -8.57 -24.53
CA GLU A 631 22.47 -8.97 -25.45
C GLU A 631 23.35 -10.04 -24.79
N LEU A 632 23.53 -11.18 -25.45
CA LEU A 632 24.49 -12.20 -25.08
C LEU A 632 25.49 -12.37 -26.22
N ALA A 633 26.70 -11.87 -26.02
CA ALA A 633 27.81 -12.10 -26.94
C ALA A 633 28.54 -13.38 -26.56
N TYR A 634 28.59 -14.33 -27.50
CA TYR A 634 29.31 -15.58 -27.34
C TYR A 634 30.28 -15.77 -28.50
N TYR A 635 31.54 -16.00 -28.15
CA TYR A 635 32.66 -16.25 -29.04
C TYR A 635 33.26 -17.61 -28.74
N CYS A 636 33.65 -18.32 -29.78
CA CYS A 636 34.13 -19.68 -29.67
C CYS A 636 35.26 -19.95 -30.65
N LYS A 637 36.15 -20.86 -30.25
CA LYS A 637 37.20 -21.43 -31.07
C LYS A 637 37.29 -22.90 -30.70
N LYS A 638 36.92 -23.80 -31.60
CA LYS A 638 36.74 -25.24 -31.32
C LYS A 638 35.91 -25.55 -30.06
N SER A 639 34.98 -24.68 -29.70
CA SER A 639 34.06 -24.85 -28.57
C SER A 639 32.65 -24.85 -29.12
N ARG A 640 31.99 -26.01 -29.07
CA ARG A 640 30.65 -26.20 -29.64
C ARG A 640 29.56 -25.89 -28.62
N LEU A 641 28.39 -25.56 -29.11
CA LEU A 641 27.19 -25.31 -28.30
C LEU A 641 26.39 -26.60 -28.11
N VAL A 642 26.29 -27.42 -29.15
CA VAL A 642 25.54 -28.69 -29.14
C VAL A 642 26.39 -29.82 -29.75
N ASN A 643 26.27 -31.02 -29.20
CA ASN A 643 26.85 -32.21 -29.79
C ASN A 643 25.96 -32.74 -30.93
N LYS A 644 26.50 -32.79 -32.16
CA LYS A 644 25.79 -33.22 -33.37
C LYS A 644 25.35 -34.70 -33.34
N GLN A 645 26.01 -35.56 -32.57
CA GLN A 645 25.76 -37.01 -32.59
C GLN A 645 24.51 -37.42 -31.81
N ASP A 646 24.27 -36.78 -30.67
CA ASP A 646 23.20 -37.12 -29.71
C ASP A 646 22.30 -35.93 -29.34
N GLY A 647 22.62 -34.73 -29.80
CA GLY A 647 21.87 -33.50 -29.50
C GLY A 647 22.13 -32.95 -28.09
N THR A 648 23.12 -33.46 -27.36
CA THR A 648 23.41 -33.02 -25.99
C THR A 648 23.94 -31.57 -25.97
N PRO A 649 23.42 -30.69 -25.09
CA PRO A 649 23.92 -29.33 -24.98
C PRO A 649 25.29 -29.32 -24.28
N LEU A 650 26.25 -28.63 -24.89
CA LEU A 650 27.61 -28.45 -24.37
C LEU A 650 27.81 -27.08 -23.74
N SER A 651 27.07 -26.08 -24.19
CA SER A 651 26.98 -24.78 -23.52
C SER A 651 25.53 -24.33 -23.50
N TRP A 652 25.11 -23.72 -22.41
CA TRP A 652 23.74 -23.25 -22.22
C TRP A 652 23.71 -22.08 -21.24
N TRP A 653 22.56 -21.44 -21.13
CA TRP A 653 22.31 -20.42 -20.13
C TRP A 653 21.05 -20.76 -19.33
N VAL A 654 20.92 -20.11 -18.18
CA VAL A 654 19.80 -20.26 -17.26
C VAL A 654 19.35 -18.85 -16.90
N GLY A 655 18.03 -18.67 -16.83
CA GLY A 655 17.43 -17.41 -16.43
C GLY A 655 16.53 -17.55 -15.22
N ARG A 656 15.45 -16.77 -15.16
CA ARG A 656 14.59 -16.69 -13.96
C ARG A 656 13.85 -17.96 -13.60
N THR A 657 13.51 -18.81 -14.59
CA THR A 657 12.78 -20.07 -14.36
C THR A 657 13.67 -21.19 -13.83
N ASN A 658 14.98 -20.94 -13.73
CA ASN A 658 16.00 -21.94 -13.40
C ASN A 658 16.03 -23.14 -14.38
N GLU A 659 15.44 -22.99 -15.56
CA GLU A 659 15.45 -23.97 -16.63
C GLU A 659 16.65 -23.76 -17.57
N THR A 660 17.15 -24.86 -18.15
CA THR A 660 18.27 -24.83 -19.09
C THR A 660 17.80 -24.40 -20.47
N GLN A 661 18.40 -23.34 -21.00
CA GLN A 661 18.08 -22.75 -22.30
C GLN A 661 19.24 -22.97 -23.28
N THR A 662 18.94 -23.55 -24.43
CA THR A 662 19.93 -23.98 -25.44
C THR A 662 19.89 -23.17 -26.74
N TYR A 663 18.90 -22.28 -26.88
CA TYR A 663 18.88 -21.28 -27.94
C TYR A 663 19.78 -20.08 -27.57
N TRP A 664 20.32 -19.42 -28.57
CA TRP A 664 21.27 -18.31 -28.39
C TRP A 664 20.75 -17.01 -29.03
N GLY A 665 21.54 -15.96 -28.93
CA GLY A 665 21.19 -14.61 -29.37
C GLY A 665 20.58 -14.57 -30.77
N GLY A 666 19.45 -13.87 -30.88
CA GLY A 666 18.69 -13.71 -32.13
C GLY A 666 17.79 -14.88 -32.50
N SER A 667 17.59 -15.87 -31.62
CA SER A 667 16.67 -16.99 -31.82
C SER A 667 15.55 -17.07 -30.79
N LEU A 668 14.50 -17.84 -31.09
CA LEU A 668 13.39 -18.17 -30.19
C LEU A 668 13.60 -19.57 -29.59
N PRO A 669 12.90 -19.93 -28.49
CA PRO A 669 13.08 -21.23 -27.84
C PRO A 669 12.85 -22.45 -28.75
N ASP A 670 11.88 -22.35 -29.67
CA ASP A 670 11.53 -23.42 -30.60
C ASP A 670 11.50 -22.94 -32.06
N PRO A 671 12.39 -23.44 -32.95
CA PRO A 671 13.48 -24.38 -32.70
C PRO A 671 14.72 -23.71 -32.05
N PRO A 672 15.48 -24.40 -31.17
CA PRO A 672 16.64 -23.82 -30.50
C PRO A 672 17.81 -23.66 -31.49
N LYS A 673 17.98 -22.44 -32.01
CA LYS A 673 19.03 -22.08 -32.98
C LYS A 673 19.80 -20.84 -32.51
N CYS A 674 20.66 -20.32 -33.39
CA CYS A 674 21.26 -18.99 -33.32
C CYS A 674 20.68 -18.08 -34.41
N ALA A 675 20.95 -16.77 -34.34
CA ALA A 675 20.53 -15.79 -35.35
C ALA A 675 20.78 -16.26 -36.80
N CYS A 676 22.01 -16.71 -37.09
CA CYS A 676 22.38 -17.14 -38.45
C CYS A 676 21.60 -18.36 -38.93
N GLY A 677 21.15 -19.23 -38.02
CA GLY A 677 20.41 -20.45 -38.32
C GLY A 677 18.93 -20.19 -38.63
N LEU A 678 18.41 -19.03 -38.23
CA LEU A 678 17.10 -18.52 -38.66
C LEU A 678 17.20 -17.75 -39.97
N GLU A 679 18.26 -16.94 -40.15
CA GLU A 679 18.50 -16.17 -41.37
C GLU A 679 18.99 -17.04 -42.54
N GLY A 680 19.48 -18.24 -42.27
CA GLY A 680 20.01 -19.16 -43.29
C GLY A 680 21.38 -18.75 -43.84
N ASN A 681 22.14 -17.95 -43.08
CA ASN A 681 23.43 -17.38 -43.49
C ASN A 681 24.59 -17.82 -42.57
N CYS A 682 24.44 -18.89 -41.78
CA CYS A 682 25.56 -19.44 -41.01
C CYS A 682 26.75 -19.80 -41.91
N ILE A 683 27.96 -19.67 -41.37
CA ILE A 683 29.21 -19.93 -42.09
C ILE A 683 29.27 -21.36 -42.66
N ASP A 684 28.65 -22.31 -41.96
CA ASP A 684 28.43 -23.67 -42.43
C ASP A 684 26.93 -23.98 -42.39
N SER A 685 26.33 -24.19 -43.55
CA SER A 685 24.90 -24.45 -43.71
C SER A 685 24.44 -25.79 -43.14
N GLN A 686 25.36 -26.66 -42.69
CA GLN A 686 25.03 -27.89 -41.98
C GLN A 686 24.72 -27.69 -40.49
N TYR A 687 24.97 -26.49 -39.96
CA TYR A 687 24.81 -26.16 -38.55
C TYR A 687 23.84 -24.98 -38.36
N TYR A 688 23.21 -24.91 -37.20
CA TYR A 688 22.26 -23.85 -36.85
C TYR A 688 22.91 -22.69 -36.07
N CYS A 689 24.20 -22.81 -35.77
CA CYS A 689 25.04 -21.85 -35.05
C CYS A 689 26.47 -21.92 -35.59
N ASN A 690 27.18 -20.79 -35.63
CA ASN A 690 28.54 -20.72 -36.15
C ASN A 690 29.54 -21.49 -35.27
N CYS A 691 29.31 -21.53 -33.95
CA CYS A 691 30.17 -22.24 -33.00
C CYS A 691 30.14 -23.76 -33.14
N ASP A 692 29.06 -24.33 -33.68
CA ASP A 692 28.96 -25.78 -33.87
C ASP A 692 29.79 -26.29 -35.07
N ALA A 693 30.27 -25.39 -35.93
CA ALA A 693 31.16 -25.72 -37.05
C ALA A 693 32.59 -26.12 -36.61
N ASP A 694 32.90 -26.05 -35.31
CA ASP A 694 34.13 -26.55 -34.67
C ASP A 694 35.44 -26.03 -35.31
N ARG A 695 35.44 -24.77 -35.77
CA ARG A 695 36.58 -24.16 -36.45
C ARG A 695 37.68 -23.73 -35.48
N ASN A 696 38.93 -23.74 -35.96
CA ASN A 696 40.11 -23.27 -35.22
C ASN A 696 40.29 -21.73 -35.26
N GLU A 697 39.33 -21.01 -35.82
CA GLU A 697 39.26 -19.56 -35.87
C GLU A 697 38.16 -19.08 -34.92
N TRP A 698 38.21 -17.81 -34.51
CA TRP A 698 37.15 -17.24 -33.69
C TRP A 698 35.87 -17.09 -34.51
N MET A 699 34.83 -17.79 -34.05
CA MET A 699 33.46 -17.65 -34.54
C MET A 699 32.63 -16.94 -33.45
N ASN A 700 31.48 -16.39 -33.83
CA ASN A 700 30.56 -15.77 -32.89
C ASN A 700 29.11 -16.12 -33.21
N ASP A 701 28.30 -16.18 -32.15
CA ASP A 701 26.84 -16.32 -32.20
C ASP A 701 26.22 -15.24 -31.31
N THR A 702 26.70 -14.00 -31.46
CA THR A 702 26.23 -12.84 -30.68
C THR A 702 24.85 -12.41 -31.12
N GLY A 703 23.97 -12.10 -30.15
CA GLY A 703 22.67 -11.52 -30.45
C GLY A 703 21.81 -11.25 -29.21
N PHE A 704 20.59 -10.78 -29.44
CA PHE A 704 19.63 -10.48 -28.36
C PHE A 704 18.77 -11.68 -28.02
N LEU A 705 18.69 -11.99 -26.73
CA LEU A 705 17.67 -12.84 -26.15
C LEU A 705 16.44 -11.96 -25.87
N SER A 706 15.29 -12.30 -26.44
CA SER A 706 14.07 -11.44 -26.36
C SER A 706 12.82 -12.17 -25.85
N TYR A 707 12.94 -13.47 -25.54
CA TYR A 707 11.83 -14.22 -24.95
C TYR A 707 11.72 -13.90 -23.45
N LYS A 708 10.79 -12.99 -23.15
CA LYS A 708 10.58 -12.38 -21.83
C LYS A 708 10.45 -13.39 -20.69
N GLU A 709 9.82 -14.53 -20.92
CA GLU A 709 9.56 -15.50 -19.84
C GLU A 709 10.82 -16.19 -19.30
N HIS A 710 11.89 -16.26 -20.09
CA HIS A 710 13.17 -16.85 -19.67
C HIS A 710 14.18 -15.83 -19.13
N LEU A 711 14.00 -14.54 -19.44
CA LEU A 711 14.90 -13.48 -18.98
C LEU A 711 14.66 -13.12 -17.50
N PRO A 712 15.61 -12.46 -16.83
CA PRO A 712 16.99 -12.19 -17.27
C PRO A 712 17.89 -13.42 -17.20
N VAL A 713 19.05 -13.37 -17.85
CA VAL A 713 20.10 -14.39 -17.71
C VAL A 713 20.74 -14.27 -16.32
N THR A 714 20.67 -15.33 -15.53
CA THR A 714 21.24 -15.41 -14.17
C THR A 714 22.51 -16.26 -14.13
N LYS A 715 22.67 -17.19 -15.08
CA LYS A 715 23.82 -18.09 -15.16
C LYS A 715 24.14 -18.51 -16.58
N ILE A 716 25.43 -18.65 -16.90
CA ILE A 716 25.92 -19.26 -18.15
C ILE A 716 26.82 -20.46 -17.81
N VAL A 717 26.70 -21.53 -18.60
CA VAL A 717 27.47 -22.77 -18.42
C VAL A 717 28.20 -23.15 -19.70
N ILE A 718 29.50 -23.47 -19.58
CA ILE A 718 30.38 -23.80 -20.71
C ILE A 718 31.19 -25.05 -20.39
N THR A 719 31.06 -26.08 -21.22
CA THR A 719 31.73 -27.38 -20.99
C THR A 719 32.73 -27.80 -22.07
N ASP A 720 32.72 -27.24 -23.28
CA ASP A 720 33.53 -27.76 -24.40
C ASP A 720 34.86 -27.02 -24.62
N THR A 721 35.58 -26.64 -23.56
CA THR A 721 36.88 -25.92 -23.66
C THR A 721 38.11 -26.73 -23.24
N GLY A 722 37.94 -28.03 -23.00
CA GLY A 722 39.01 -28.95 -22.59
C GLY A 722 39.74 -29.63 -23.75
N ARG A 723 39.23 -29.49 -24.99
CA ARG A 723 39.86 -30.04 -26.20
C ARG A 723 41.06 -29.19 -26.63
N PRO A 724 42.08 -29.76 -27.30
CA PRO A 724 43.24 -28.99 -27.77
C PRO A 724 42.84 -27.80 -28.65
N HIS A 725 43.29 -26.61 -28.25
CA HIS A 725 42.97 -25.32 -28.87
C HIS A 725 41.49 -24.88 -28.76
N SER A 726 40.71 -25.54 -27.89
CA SER A 726 39.35 -25.10 -27.58
C SER A 726 39.32 -23.96 -26.57
N GLU A 727 38.63 -22.89 -26.91
CA GLU A 727 38.43 -21.70 -26.09
C GLU A 727 37.05 -21.11 -26.34
N ALA A 728 36.46 -20.52 -25.30
CA ALA A 728 35.24 -19.72 -25.41
C ALA A 728 35.43 -18.36 -24.74
N ALA A 729 34.68 -17.37 -25.16
CA ALA A 729 34.56 -16.10 -24.46
C ALA A 729 33.12 -15.61 -24.52
N TYR A 730 32.62 -15.01 -23.44
CA TYR A 730 31.27 -14.48 -23.41
C TYR A 730 31.23 -13.10 -22.75
N LYS A 731 30.20 -12.32 -23.09
CA LYS A 731 29.87 -11.04 -22.46
C LYS A 731 28.35 -10.91 -22.41
N LEU A 732 27.81 -10.57 -21.24
CA LEU A 732 26.39 -10.31 -21.04
C LEU A 732 26.15 -8.80 -20.91
N GLY A 733 25.18 -8.28 -21.67
CA GLY A 733 24.71 -6.90 -21.56
C GLY A 733 23.65 -6.72 -20.47
N PRO A 734 23.30 -5.47 -20.12
CA PRO A 734 22.23 -5.20 -19.16
C PRO A 734 20.88 -5.72 -19.65
N LEU A 735 19.94 -5.94 -18.72
CA LEU A 735 18.55 -6.21 -19.08
C LEU A 735 17.89 -4.91 -19.55
N LEU A 736 17.34 -4.92 -20.77
CA LEU A 736 16.67 -3.79 -21.39
C LEU A 736 15.18 -4.07 -21.49
N CYS A 737 14.36 -3.35 -20.73
CA CYS A 737 12.90 -3.49 -20.76
C CYS A 737 12.24 -2.24 -21.34
N LEU A 738 11.40 -2.42 -22.35
CA LEU A 738 10.76 -1.35 -23.10
C LEU A 738 9.33 -1.07 -22.59
N GLY A 739 9.02 0.21 -22.37
CA GLY A 739 7.65 0.69 -22.16
C GLY A 739 6.99 0.23 -20.85
N ASP A 740 5.69 0.51 -20.73
CA ASP A 740 4.85 0.10 -19.60
C ASP A 740 3.42 -0.22 -20.10
N LYS A 741 3.08 -1.51 -20.18
CA LYS A 741 1.76 -2.01 -20.57
C LYS A 741 0.68 -1.53 -19.61
N SER A 742 0.97 -1.50 -18.31
CA SER A 742 0.02 -1.09 -17.27
C SER A 742 -0.33 0.40 -17.39
N PHE A 743 0.65 1.23 -17.71
CA PHE A 743 0.43 2.67 -17.92
C PHE A 743 -0.48 2.99 -19.12
N TRP A 744 -0.41 2.18 -20.19
CA TRP A 744 -1.19 2.39 -21.42
C TRP A 744 -2.53 1.67 -21.45
N ASN A 745 -2.68 0.63 -20.64
CA ASN A 745 -3.90 -0.16 -20.49
C ASN A 745 -5.12 0.72 -20.24
N SER A 746 -6.01 0.81 -21.23
CA SER A 746 -7.16 1.72 -21.22
C SER A 746 -8.42 1.15 -21.86
N ALA A 747 -9.57 1.69 -21.45
CA ALA A 747 -10.87 1.36 -22.02
C ALA A 747 -11.70 2.65 -22.25
N SER A 748 -12.46 2.65 -23.34
CA SER A 748 -13.37 3.72 -23.75
C SER A 748 -14.83 3.27 -23.55
N PHE A 749 -15.57 4.03 -22.74
CA PHE A 749 -16.98 3.81 -22.40
C PHE A 749 -17.85 4.74 -23.25
N ASN A 750 -18.60 4.15 -24.17
CA ASN A 750 -19.33 4.91 -25.19
C ASN A 750 -20.81 5.12 -24.84
N THR A 751 -21.33 4.46 -23.81
CA THR A 751 -22.74 4.57 -23.37
C THR A 751 -22.85 4.61 -21.84
N GLU A 752 -23.84 5.33 -21.30
CA GLU A 752 -24.03 5.44 -19.83
C GLU A 752 -24.43 4.09 -19.17
N ALA A 753 -24.80 3.10 -19.98
CA ALA A 753 -25.11 1.75 -19.52
C ALA A 753 -23.91 0.79 -19.62
N SER A 754 -22.78 1.22 -20.19
CA SER A 754 -21.58 0.38 -20.33
C SER A 754 -20.77 0.38 -19.05
N TYR A 755 -20.21 -0.78 -18.70
CA TYR A 755 -19.34 -0.97 -17.54
C TYR A 755 -18.46 -2.21 -17.75
N LEU A 756 -17.30 -2.21 -17.13
CA LEU A 756 -16.49 -3.41 -16.93
C LEU A 756 -16.75 -3.95 -15.53
N HIS A 757 -16.60 -5.27 -15.35
CA HIS A 757 -16.67 -5.87 -14.03
C HIS A 757 -15.51 -6.83 -13.77
N PHE A 758 -15.08 -6.84 -12.51
CA PHE A 758 -13.96 -7.60 -11.96
C PHE A 758 -14.40 -8.32 -10.67
N PRO A 759 -13.59 -9.27 -10.16
CA PRO A 759 -13.79 -9.84 -8.82
C PRO A 759 -13.92 -8.76 -7.74
N THR A 760 -14.52 -9.13 -6.61
CA THR A 760 -14.67 -8.25 -5.45
C THR A 760 -13.32 -7.69 -5.01
N PHE A 761 -13.30 -6.40 -4.70
CA PHE A 761 -12.10 -5.75 -4.20
C PHE A 761 -11.86 -6.10 -2.72
N HIS A 762 -10.64 -6.54 -2.41
CA HIS A 762 -10.17 -6.85 -1.06
C HIS A 762 -9.27 -5.72 -0.55
N GLY A 763 -9.84 -4.86 0.29
CA GLY A 763 -9.19 -3.66 0.85
C GLY A 763 -9.74 -3.33 2.24
N GLU A 764 -9.78 -4.35 3.10
CA GLU A 764 -10.51 -4.33 4.38
C GLU A 764 -9.97 -3.26 5.34
N LEU A 765 -8.64 -3.13 5.47
CA LEU A 765 -7.95 -2.19 6.37
C LEU A 765 -7.37 -0.98 5.63
N SER A 766 -6.79 -1.21 4.46
CA SER A 766 -6.28 -0.20 3.55
C SER A 766 -6.77 -0.47 2.12
N ALA A 767 -7.12 0.60 1.44
CA ALA A 767 -7.60 0.61 0.07
C ALA A 767 -7.00 1.80 -0.67
N ASP A 768 -6.11 1.54 -1.63
CA ASP A 768 -5.68 2.53 -2.61
C ASP A 768 -6.30 2.26 -3.98
N VAL A 769 -6.67 3.34 -4.65
CA VAL A 769 -7.19 3.32 -6.02
C VAL A 769 -6.52 4.44 -6.78
N SER A 770 -5.88 4.11 -7.91
CA SER A 770 -5.30 5.11 -8.81
C SER A 770 -5.67 4.83 -10.27
N PHE A 771 -6.02 5.88 -11.01
CA PHE A 771 -6.33 5.79 -12.44
C PHE A 771 -6.30 7.15 -13.10
N PHE A 772 -6.23 7.15 -14.42
CA PHE A 772 -6.47 8.33 -15.24
C PHE A 772 -7.86 8.27 -15.87
N PHE A 773 -8.54 9.41 -15.99
CA PHE A 773 -9.77 9.53 -16.75
C PHE A 773 -9.71 10.66 -17.77
N LYS A 774 -10.53 10.57 -18.82
CA LYS A 774 -10.72 11.61 -19.83
C LYS A 774 -12.17 11.64 -20.27
N THR A 775 -12.82 12.80 -20.23
CA THR A 775 -14.26 12.89 -20.55
C THR A 775 -14.67 14.28 -21.04
N THR A 776 -15.82 14.33 -21.71
CA THR A 776 -16.59 15.56 -21.98
C THR A 776 -17.91 15.60 -21.20
N ALA A 777 -18.28 14.50 -20.53
CA ALA A 777 -19.50 14.40 -19.75
C ALA A 777 -19.40 15.21 -18.46
N SER A 778 -20.53 15.76 -18.00
CA SER A 778 -20.59 16.58 -16.79
C SER A 778 -20.59 15.78 -15.49
N SER A 779 -20.87 14.47 -15.57
CA SER A 779 -20.92 13.57 -14.41
C SER A 779 -20.79 12.11 -14.85
N GLY A 780 -20.48 11.22 -13.91
CA GLY A 780 -20.42 9.77 -14.13
C GLY A 780 -19.69 9.02 -13.02
N VAL A 781 -20.06 7.75 -12.79
CA VAL A 781 -19.42 6.90 -11.78
C VAL A 781 -18.23 6.16 -12.40
N PHE A 782 -17.03 6.37 -11.85
CA PHE A 782 -15.80 5.71 -12.32
C PHE A 782 -15.67 4.29 -11.78
N LEU A 783 -15.99 4.09 -10.51
CA LEU A 783 -15.81 2.83 -9.80
C LEU A 783 -16.85 2.67 -8.70
N GLU A 784 -17.39 1.47 -8.56
CA GLU A 784 -18.33 1.08 -7.50
C GLU A 784 -18.13 -0.38 -7.07
N ASN A 785 -18.02 -0.62 -5.77
CA ASN A 785 -18.16 -1.94 -5.18
C ASN A 785 -19.10 -1.84 -3.97
N LEU A 786 -20.03 -2.77 -3.83
CA LEU A 786 -21.04 -2.79 -2.79
C LEU A 786 -20.82 -3.96 -1.81
N GLY A 787 -21.22 -3.75 -0.56
CA GLY A 787 -21.39 -4.71 0.51
C GLY A 787 -22.85 -4.76 0.97
N ILE A 788 -23.11 -5.30 2.17
CA ILE A 788 -24.46 -5.33 2.75
C ILE A 788 -24.89 -3.92 3.18
N THR A 789 -24.06 -3.29 4.01
CA THR A 789 -24.16 -1.88 4.42
C THR A 789 -23.05 -1.04 3.79
N ASP A 790 -21.92 -1.69 3.56
CA ASP A 790 -20.67 -1.06 3.16
C ASP A 790 -20.65 -0.78 1.67
N PHE A 791 -19.89 0.23 1.25
CA PHE A 791 -19.61 0.46 -0.16
C PHE A 791 -18.35 1.29 -0.34
N ILE A 792 -17.82 1.28 -1.56
CA ILE A 792 -16.81 2.21 -2.04
C ILE A 792 -17.21 2.73 -3.42
N ARG A 793 -17.16 4.05 -3.62
CA ARG A 793 -17.55 4.71 -4.87
C ARG A 793 -16.63 5.90 -5.18
N ILE A 794 -16.23 6.03 -6.43
CA ILE A 794 -15.52 7.19 -6.96
C ILE A 794 -16.29 7.72 -8.16
N GLU A 795 -16.65 9.01 -8.15
CA GLU A 795 -17.48 9.62 -9.20
C GLU A 795 -17.03 11.04 -9.59
N LEU A 796 -17.30 11.41 -10.84
CA LEU A 796 -17.39 12.80 -11.25
C LEU A 796 -18.80 13.29 -10.91
N ARG A 797 -18.92 14.08 -9.85
CA ARG A 797 -20.21 14.58 -9.36
C ARG A 797 -20.71 15.77 -10.18
N SER A 798 -19.79 16.62 -10.61
CA SER A 798 -20.04 17.76 -11.50
C SER A 798 -18.80 18.03 -12.37
N PRO A 799 -18.87 18.91 -13.40
CA PRO A 799 -17.76 19.16 -14.31
C PRO A 799 -16.44 19.54 -13.64
N ALA A 800 -16.46 20.06 -12.41
CA ALA A 800 -15.27 20.50 -11.68
C ALA A 800 -15.07 19.77 -10.34
N VAL A 801 -15.86 18.74 -10.02
CA VAL A 801 -15.86 18.08 -8.71
C VAL A 801 -15.79 16.56 -8.85
N VAL A 802 -14.70 15.99 -8.35
CA VAL A 802 -14.53 14.54 -8.15
C VAL A 802 -14.79 14.23 -6.69
N THR A 803 -15.56 13.18 -6.44
CA THR A 803 -15.95 12.74 -5.09
C THR A 803 -15.57 11.29 -4.86
N PHE A 804 -15.02 11.03 -3.70
CA PHE A 804 -14.79 9.71 -3.14
C PHE A 804 -15.77 9.50 -1.97
N SER A 805 -16.53 8.41 -2.00
CA SER A 805 -17.46 8.06 -0.93
C SER A 805 -17.40 6.59 -0.54
N PHE A 806 -17.56 6.32 0.75
CA PHE A 806 -17.56 4.96 1.29
C PHE A 806 -18.38 4.86 2.58
N ASP A 807 -18.77 3.65 2.94
CA ASP A 807 -19.36 3.31 4.24
C ASP A 807 -18.73 2.01 4.73
N VAL A 808 -18.45 1.95 6.04
CA VAL A 808 -17.84 0.81 6.75
C VAL A 808 -18.68 0.43 7.99
N GLY A 809 -19.94 0.85 8.04
CA GLY A 809 -20.86 0.62 9.16
C GLY A 809 -21.03 1.81 10.11
N ASN A 810 -20.28 2.91 9.91
CA ASN A 810 -20.43 4.14 10.69
C ASN A 810 -21.34 5.18 10.02
N GLY A 811 -21.90 4.85 8.84
CA GLY A 811 -22.61 5.77 7.96
C GLY A 811 -21.71 6.32 6.85
N PRO A 812 -22.31 6.94 5.81
CA PRO A 812 -21.60 7.33 4.61
C PRO A 812 -20.62 8.48 4.88
N PHE A 813 -19.40 8.31 4.37
CA PHE A 813 -18.31 9.25 4.44
C PHE A 813 -17.99 9.77 3.03
N GLU A 814 -17.82 11.09 2.85
CA GLU A 814 -17.59 11.70 1.53
C GLU A 814 -16.45 12.73 1.55
N ILE A 815 -15.51 12.61 0.61
CA ILE A 815 -14.43 13.56 0.35
C ILE A 815 -14.53 14.06 -1.09
N SER A 816 -14.43 15.37 -1.30
CA SER A 816 -14.50 15.95 -2.65
C SER A 816 -13.35 16.92 -2.93
N VAL A 817 -12.80 16.84 -4.15
CA VAL A 817 -11.82 17.79 -4.67
C VAL A 817 -12.49 18.63 -5.75
N GLN A 818 -12.42 19.95 -5.59
CA GLN A 818 -12.94 20.92 -6.54
C GLN A 818 -11.79 21.61 -7.27
N SER A 819 -11.85 21.63 -8.60
CA SER A 819 -10.87 22.32 -9.45
C SER A 819 -11.35 23.72 -9.86
N PRO A 820 -10.42 24.69 -10.03
CA PRO A 820 -10.74 25.98 -10.65
C PRO A 820 -11.16 25.86 -12.12
N THR A 821 -10.68 24.83 -12.82
CA THR A 821 -11.04 24.51 -14.22
C THR A 821 -11.84 23.22 -14.27
N HIS A 822 -12.68 23.05 -15.29
CA HIS A 822 -13.46 21.83 -15.42
C HIS A 822 -12.56 20.63 -15.80
N PHE A 823 -12.88 19.46 -15.25
CA PHE A 823 -12.26 18.16 -15.55
C PHE A 823 -12.86 17.46 -16.79
N ASN A 824 -13.93 18.02 -17.35
CA ASN A 824 -14.56 17.49 -18.55
C ASN A 824 -14.07 18.20 -19.84
N ASP A 825 -12.79 18.57 -19.85
CA ASP A 825 -12.10 19.31 -20.92
C ASP A 825 -11.53 18.40 -22.03
N ASN A 826 -11.88 17.11 -22.01
CA ASN A 826 -11.34 16.06 -22.87
C ASN A 826 -9.80 15.89 -22.74
N GLN A 827 -9.25 16.17 -21.57
CA GLN A 827 -7.86 15.88 -21.20
C GLN A 827 -7.77 14.74 -20.18
N TRP A 828 -6.59 14.12 -20.10
CA TRP A 828 -6.31 13.12 -19.07
C TRP A 828 -6.10 13.79 -17.71
N HIS A 829 -6.90 13.38 -16.72
CA HIS A 829 -6.77 13.73 -15.32
C HIS A 829 -6.41 12.51 -14.49
N HIS A 830 -5.54 12.66 -13.51
CA HIS A 830 -5.08 11.60 -12.61
C HIS A 830 -5.83 11.64 -11.29
N VAL A 831 -6.50 10.56 -10.90
CA VAL A 831 -7.16 10.41 -9.61
C VAL A 831 -6.38 9.44 -8.75
N ARG A 832 -6.12 9.84 -7.50
CA ARG A 832 -5.55 8.99 -6.45
C ARG A 832 -6.45 9.06 -5.23
N VAL A 833 -6.86 7.90 -4.76
CA VAL A 833 -7.69 7.72 -3.57
C VAL A 833 -6.97 6.76 -2.64
N GLU A 834 -6.99 7.09 -1.37
CA GLU A 834 -6.51 6.22 -0.32
C GLU A 834 -7.54 6.22 0.82
N ARG A 835 -7.82 5.05 1.37
CA ARG A 835 -8.55 4.89 2.61
C ARG A 835 -7.75 3.94 3.47
N ASN A 836 -7.32 4.40 4.62
CA ASN A 836 -6.61 3.59 5.62
C ASN A 836 -7.32 3.75 6.97
N MET A 837 -6.78 3.11 8.00
CA MET A 837 -7.38 3.15 9.34
C MET A 837 -7.31 4.52 10.04
N LYS A 838 -6.55 5.46 9.46
CA LYS A 838 -6.23 6.76 10.04
C LYS A 838 -7.02 7.89 9.40
N GLU A 839 -7.11 7.84 8.09
CA GLU A 839 -7.76 8.85 7.27
C GLU A 839 -8.16 8.26 5.91
N ALA A 840 -9.03 8.99 5.24
CA ALA A 840 -9.23 8.84 3.82
C ALA A 840 -8.72 10.10 3.10
N SER A 841 -8.17 9.92 1.91
CA SER A 841 -7.62 10.99 1.08
C SER A 841 -8.06 10.87 -0.38
N LEU A 842 -8.24 12.03 -1.01
CA LEU A 842 -8.49 12.16 -2.44
C LEU A 842 -7.59 13.26 -3.01
N GLN A 843 -6.87 12.92 -4.07
CA GLN A 843 -6.08 13.84 -4.88
C GLN A 843 -6.48 13.71 -6.35
N VAL A 844 -6.64 14.85 -7.03
CA VAL A 844 -6.84 14.92 -8.47
C VAL A 844 -5.76 15.81 -9.08
N ASP A 845 -5.04 15.30 -10.06
CA ASP A 845 -3.87 15.92 -10.69
C ASP A 845 -2.82 16.37 -9.67
N GLN A 846 -2.40 17.64 -9.75
CA GLN A 846 -1.47 18.28 -8.82
C GLN A 846 -2.19 19.19 -7.82
N LEU A 847 -3.51 19.07 -7.70
CA LEU A 847 -4.27 19.82 -6.69
C LEU A 847 -3.92 19.32 -5.29
N SER A 848 -4.07 20.20 -4.30
CA SER A 848 -3.83 19.85 -2.91
C SER A 848 -4.74 18.69 -2.48
N PRO A 849 -4.19 17.61 -1.91
CA PRO A 849 -4.98 16.48 -1.45
C PRO A 849 -5.98 16.92 -0.38
N LYS A 850 -7.17 16.33 -0.41
CA LYS A 850 -8.17 16.48 0.64
C LYS A 850 -8.16 15.24 1.51
N THR A 851 -7.92 15.43 2.80
CA THR A 851 -7.90 14.36 3.80
C THR A 851 -9.02 14.55 4.81
N GLN A 852 -9.52 13.45 5.34
CA GLN A 852 -10.49 13.46 6.43
C GLN A 852 -10.18 12.31 7.39
N PRO A 853 -10.09 12.56 8.71
CA PRO A 853 -9.67 11.55 9.68
C PRO A 853 -10.74 10.47 9.86
N ALA A 854 -10.29 9.24 10.09
CA ALA A 854 -11.16 8.13 10.47
C ALA A 854 -11.70 8.35 11.90
N PRO A 855 -12.94 7.91 12.21
CA PRO A 855 -13.46 7.92 13.57
C PRO A 855 -12.59 7.09 14.53
N ALA A 856 -12.33 7.60 15.73
CA ALA A 856 -11.45 6.94 16.70
C ALA A 856 -11.99 5.60 17.24
N ASP A 857 -13.32 5.47 17.34
CA ASP A 857 -14.03 4.32 17.94
C ASP A 857 -15.05 3.69 16.96
N GLY A 858 -14.84 3.84 15.64
CA GLY A 858 -15.74 3.33 14.60
C GLY A 858 -15.33 1.96 14.05
N HIS A 859 -16.22 1.32 13.29
CA HIS A 859 -15.85 0.17 12.46
C HIS A 859 -14.73 0.55 11.47
N VAL A 860 -13.70 -0.31 11.37
CA VAL A 860 -12.51 -0.09 10.52
C VAL A 860 -12.39 -1.06 9.36
N LEU A 861 -13.23 -2.10 9.29
CA LEU A 861 -13.18 -3.09 8.22
C LEU A 861 -14.18 -2.74 7.13
N LEU A 862 -13.71 -2.65 5.88
CA LEU A 862 -14.55 -2.48 4.71
C LEU A 862 -14.96 -3.87 4.17
N GLN A 863 -16.22 -4.26 4.35
CA GLN A 863 -16.73 -5.58 3.99
C GLN A 863 -17.55 -5.54 2.69
N LEU A 864 -16.90 -5.81 1.57
CA LEU A 864 -17.51 -5.83 0.23
C LEU A 864 -17.90 -7.26 -0.16
N ASN A 865 -19.00 -7.41 -0.90
CA ASN A 865 -19.49 -8.73 -1.35
C ASN A 865 -19.93 -8.77 -2.82
N SER A 866 -20.10 -7.61 -3.47
CA SER A 866 -20.45 -7.55 -4.89
C SER A 866 -19.20 -7.65 -5.78
N GLN A 867 -19.41 -7.89 -7.07
CA GLN A 867 -18.39 -7.62 -8.08
C GLN A 867 -18.01 -6.13 -8.07
N LEU A 868 -16.78 -5.84 -8.49
CA LEU A 868 -16.33 -4.48 -8.73
C LEU A 868 -16.81 -4.00 -10.10
N PHE A 869 -17.47 -2.85 -10.16
CA PHE A 869 -17.92 -2.19 -11.39
C PHE A 869 -17.00 -1.01 -11.72
N VAL A 870 -16.57 -0.91 -12.98
CA VAL A 870 -15.70 0.15 -13.50
C VAL A 870 -16.36 0.81 -14.70
N GLY A 871 -16.40 2.14 -14.70
CA GLY A 871 -17.08 2.96 -15.70
C GLY A 871 -18.61 2.95 -15.60
N GLY A 872 -19.18 2.32 -14.57
CA GLY A 872 -20.62 2.29 -14.34
C GLY A 872 -20.99 1.67 -13.00
N THR A 873 -22.28 1.42 -12.83
CA THR A 873 -22.88 0.92 -11.58
C THR A 873 -23.62 -0.40 -11.83
N ALA A 874 -23.89 -1.15 -10.76
CA ALA A 874 -24.68 -2.37 -10.85
C ALA A 874 -26.10 -2.12 -11.42
N THR A 875 -26.64 -0.92 -11.21
CA THR A 875 -27.97 -0.51 -11.69
C THR A 875 -28.00 -0.03 -13.13
N ARG A 876 -26.82 0.11 -13.78
CA ARG A 876 -26.66 0.67 -15.14
C ARG A 876 -27.21 2.10 -15.29
N GLN A 877 -27.21 2.85 -14.21
CA GLN A 877 -27.59 4.26 -14.18
C GLN A 877 -26.37 5.10 -13.80
N ARG A 878 -26.28 6.32 -14.35
CA ARG A 878 -25.18 7.27 -14.08
C ARG A 878 -23.79 6.73 -14.45
N GLY A 879 -23.70 5.86 -15.45
CA GLY A 879 -22.41 5.35 -15.91
C GLY A 879 -21.54 6.43 -16.53
N PHE A 880 -20.24 6.18 -16.52
CA PHE A 880 -19.24 7.10 -17.02
C PHE A 880 -19.16 7.03 -18.54
N LEU A 881 -19.07 8.20 -19.18
CA LEU A 881 -18.80 8.34 -20.61
C LEU A 881 -17.41 8.92 -20.78
N GLY A 882 -16.53 8.25 -21.52
CA GLY A 882 -15.15 8.69 -21.68
C GLY A 882 -14.16 7.54 -21.56
N CYS A 883 -12.94 7.84 -21.18
CA CYS A 883 -11.88 6.84 -21.06
C CYS A 883 -11.37 6.71 -19.64
N ILE A 884 -11.03 5.48 -19.25
CA ILE A 884 -10.28 5.16 -18.02
C ILE A 884 -8.99 4.44 -18.44
N ARG A 885 -7.88 4.75 -17.78
CA ARG A 885 -6.56 4.17 -18.07
C ARG A 885 -5.76 3.92 -16.80
N SER A 886 -4.89 2.91 -16.83
CA SER A 886 -3.94 2.58 -15.75
C SER A 886 -4.65 2.45 -14.40
N LEU A 887 -5.79 1.74 -14.39
CA LEU A 887 -6.54 1.48 -13.16
C LEU A 887 -5.78 0.46 -12.30
N GLN A 888 -5.45 0.89 -11.09
CA GLN A 888 -4.78 0.09 -10.08
C GLN A 888 -5.58 0.11 -8.78
N LEU A 889 -5.58 -1.04 -8.10
CA LEU A 889 -6.19 -1.25 -6.80
C LEU A 889 -5.18 -1.97 -5.91
N ASN A 890 -4.76 -1.36 -4.79
CA ASN A 890 -3.76 -1.96 -3.89
C ASN A 890 -2.48 -2.39 -4.64
N GLY A 891 -1.98 -1.53 -5.53
CA GLY A 891 -0.83 -1.82 -6.41
C GLY A 891 -1.10 -2.82 -7.57
N LEU A 892 -2.24 -3.51 -7.58
CA LEU A 892 -2.61 -4.47 -8.64
C LEU A 892 -3.26 -3.76 -9.83
N ALA A 893 -2.63 -3.87 -11.01
CA ALA A 893 -3.18 -3.34 -12.25
C ALA A 893 -4.27 -4.25 -12.82
N LEU A 894 -5.46 -3.69 -13.08
CA LEU A 894 -6.57 -4.42 -13.70
C LEU A 894 -6.50 -4.30 -15.22
N ASP A 895 -6.50 -5.41 -15.95
CA ASP A 895 -6.46 -5.41 -17.43
C ASP A 895 -7.80 -4.95 -18.03
N LEU A 896 -7.87 -3.67 -18.39
CA LEU A 896 -9.05 -3.02 -18.95
C LEU A 896 -9.22 -3.39 -20.42
N GLU A 897 -8.13 -3.51 -21.18
CA GLU A 897 -8.14 -3.77 -22.61
C GLU A 897 -8.66 -5.17 -22.93
N GLU A 898 -8.15 -6.21 -22.25
CA GLU A 898 -8.64 -7.57 -22.45
C GLU A 898 -10.11 -7.71 -22.03
N ARG A 899 -10.51 -7.03 -20.95
CA ARG A 899 -11.91 -7.03 -20.52
C ARG A 899 -12.82 -6.28 -21.48
N ALA A 900 -12.36 -5.18 -22.06
CA ALA A 900 -13.12 -4.39 -23.04
C ALA A 900 -13.38 -5.17 -24.34
N LYS A 901 -12.42 -5.96 -24.83
CA LYS A 901 -12.58 -6.78 -26.05
C LYS A 901 -13.80 -7.71 -26.02
N VAL A 902 -14.21 -8.15 -24.83
CA VAL A 902 -15.34 -9.08 -24.64
C VAL A 902 -16.61 -8.41 -24.10
N THR A 903 -16.61 -7.08 -23.89
CA THR A 903 -17.71 -6.36 -23.24
C THR A 903 -18.40 -5.40 -24.24
N PRO A 904 -19.71 -5.58 -24.53
CA PRO A 904 -20.43 -4.68 -25.42
C PRO A 904 -20.51 -3.24 -24.89
N GLY A 905 -20.33 -2.25 -25.77
CA GLY A 905 -20.40 -0.83 -25.43
C GLY A 905 -19.14 -0.23 -24.80
N VAL A 906 -18.09 -1.06 -24.63
CA VAL A 906 -16.75 -0.65 -24.20
C VAL A 906 -15.74 -1.03 -25.29
N GLU A 907 -14.85 -0.12 -25.65
CA GLU A 907 -13.79 -0.36 -26.64
C GLU A 907 -12.41 -0.36 -25.98
N PRO A 908 -11.47 -1.24 -26.39
CA PRO A 908 -10.10 -1.22 -25.87
C PRO A 908 -9.32 -0.01 -26.40
N GLY A 909 -8.47 0.57 -25.55
CA GLY A 909 -7.70 1.76 -25.85
C GLY A 909 -8.48 3.06 -25.67
N CYS A 910 -7.80 4.19 -25.83
CA CYS A 910 -8.43 5.51 -25.89
C CYS A 910 -7.61 6.50 -26.72
N ARG A 911 -8.21 7.04 -27.79
CA ARG A 911 -7.56 7.99 -28.70
C ARG A 911 -7.47 9.41 -28.12
N GLY A 912 -6.52 10.19 -28.64
CA GLY A 912 -6.37 11.61 -28.31
C GLY A 912 -5.27 11.86 -27.29
N HIS A 913 -4.14 11.17 -27.41
CA HIS A 913 -2.94 11.43 -26.62
C HIS A 913 -2.35 12.81 -26.94
N CYS A 914 -2.38 13.24 -28.21
CA CYS A 914 -1.84 14.54 -28.60
C CYS A 914 -2.62 15.74 -28.04
N SER A 915 -3.92 15.61 -27.75
CA SER A 915 -4.65 16.71 -27.11
C SER A 915 -4.15 16.99 -25.70
N SER A 916 -3.74 15.94 -24.97
CA SER A 916 -3.27 16.05 -23.58
C SER A 916 -1.78 16.31 -23.45
N TYR A 917 -0.99 15.64 -24.27
CA TYR A 917 0.47 15.66 -24.16
C TYR A 917 1.15 16.49 -25.25
N GLY A 918 0.41 17.03 -26.21
CA GLY A 918 0.98 17.80 -27.32
C GLY A 918 1.79 19.03 -26.89
N LYS A 919 1.48 19.60 -25.72
CA LYS A 919 2.26 20.70 -25.11
C LYS A 919 3.69 20.30 -24.72
N LEU A 920 3.96 19.00 -24.56
CA LEU A 920 5.31 18.49 -24.30
C LEU A 920 6.19 18.55 -25.56
N CYS A 921 5.62 18.71 -26.75
CA CYS A 921 6.39 18.98 -27.97
C CYS A 921 6.79 20.46 -28.01
N LEU A 922 8.01 20.75 -27.56
CA LEU A 922 8.54 22.10 -27.45
C LEU A 922 9.03 22.63 -28.82
N ASN A 923 9.38 23.91 -28.86
CA ASN A 923 10.11 24.54 -29.97
C ASN A 923 9.50 24.33 -31.38
N GLY A 924 8.17 24.30 -31.48
CA GLY A 924 7.45 24.12 -32.74
C GLY A 924 7.39 22.68 -33.24
N GLY A 925 7.75 21.70 -32.41
CA GLY A 925 7.57 20.28 -32.70
C GLY A 925 6.09 19.91 -32.86
N ARG A 926 5.78 19.04 -33.83
CA ARG A 926 4.40 18.62 -34.12
C ARG A 926 4.07 17.30 -33.42
N CYS A 927 3.04 17.27 -32.58
CA CYS A 927 2.60 16.01 -31.97
C CYS A 927 2.01 15.04 -33.01
N ARG A 928 2.41 13.77 -32.94
CA ARG A 928 1.92 12.65 -33.74
C ARG A 928 1.30 11.60 -32.83
N GLU A 929 0.05 11.24 -33.11
CA GLU A 929 -0.73 10.24 -32.39
C GLU A 929 -0.19 8.82 -32.66
N LYS A 930 -0.10 7.99 -31.61
CA LYS A 930 0.20 6.55 -31.71
C LYS A 930 -0.95 5.73 -31.09
N PRO A 931 -1.08 4.42 -31.40
CA PRO A 931 -2.05 3.55 -30.73
C PRO A 931 -1.86 3.50 -29.21
N SER A 932 -0.60 3.49 -28.76
CA SER A 932 -0.17 3.65 -27.38
C SER A 932 0.70 4.91 -27.29
N GLY A 933 0.09 6.05 -26.94
CA GLY A 933 0.78 7.30 -26.64
C GLY A 933 0.99 8.26 -27.82
N PHE A 934 2.07 9.02 -27.78
CA PHE A 934 2.35 10.08 -28.77
C PHE A 934 3.86 10.18 -29.06
N SER A 935 4.22 10.97 -30.07
CA SER A 935 5.61 11.34 -30.37
C SER A 935 5.67 12.76 -30.92
N CYS A 936 6.80 13.45 -30.72
CA CYS A 936 7.01 14.77 -31.28
C CYS A 936 7.83 14.69 -32.58
N ASP A 937 7.24 15.15 -33.67
CA ASP A 937 7.89 15.30 -34.96
C ASP A 937 8.67 16.63 -34.98
N CYS A 938 9.99 16.53 -34.80
CA CYS A 938 10.91 17.66 -34.81
C CYS A 938 11.48 17.95 -36.20
N THR A 939 10.97 17.34 -37.28
CA THR A 939 11.59 17.41 -38.63
C THR A 939 11.81 18.85 -39.10
N PHE A 940 10.86 19.74 -38.82
CA PHE A 940 10.89 21.14 -39.26
C PHE A 940 11.32 22.14 -38.17
N SER A 941 11.86 21.67 -37.05
CA SER A 941 12.44 22.51 -36.00
C SER A 941 13.96 22.39 -35.98
N ALA A 942 14.62 23.45 -35.50
CA ALA A 942 16.07 23.47 -35.26
C ALA A 942 16.52 22.66 -34.03
N TYR A 943 15.63 21.81 -33.52
CA TYR A 943 15.82 21.01 -32.32
C TYR A 943 15.61 19.53 -32.63
N THR A 944 16.10 18.66 -31.75
CA THR A 944 15.95 17.21 -31.80
C THR A 944 15.55 16.65 -30.42
N GLY A 945 15.45 15.33 -30.32
CA GLY A 945 15.04 14.63 -29.10
C GLY A 945 13.53 14.43 -28.96
N PRO A 946 13.07 13.73 -27.91
CA PRO A 946 11.70 13.21 -27.76
C PRO A 946 10.63 14.31 -27.70
N PHE A 947 11.04 15.46 -27.18
CA PHE A 947 10.21 16.63 -26.90
C PHE A 947 10.66 17.85 -27.69
N CYS A 948 11.54 17.66 -28.69
CA CYS A 948 12.15 18.75 -29.47
C CYS A 948 12.86 19.82 -28.61
N SER A 949 13.56 19.37 -27.56
CA SER A 949 14.28 20.22 -26.61
C SER A 949 15.77 20.39 -26.90
N ASN A 950 16.38 19.46 -27.65
CA ASN A 950 17.83 19.42 -27.81
C ASN A 950 18.24 20.30 -28.99
N GLU A 951 19.01 21.36 -28.74
CA GLU A 951 19.45 22.29 -29.79
C GLU A 951 20.41 21.63 -30.78
N ILE A 952 20.16 21.79 -32.09
CA ILE A 952 21.14 21.41 -33.10
C ILE A 952 22.18 22.53 -33.23
N SER A 953 23.44 22.16 -33.06
CA SER A 953 24.56 23.09 -32.94
C SER A 953 25.76 22.64 -33.77
N ALA A 954 26.46 23.57 -34.40
CA ALA A 954 27.66 23.27 -35.18
C ALA A 954 28.74 24.35 -35.04
N TYR A 955 29.99 23.90 -35.05
CA TYR A 955 31.16 24.74 -35.19
C TYR A 955 31.51 24.96 -36.66
N PHE A 956 31.72 26.22 -37.03
CA PHE A 956 32.14 26.65 -38.36
C PHE A 956 33.63 26.97 -38.34
N GLY A 957 34.41 26.20 -39.10
CA GLY A 957 35.81 26.46 -39.37
C GLY A 957 36.02 27.65 -40.32
N SER A 958 37.28 28.05 -40.48
CA SER A 958 37.65 29.14 -41.38
C SER A 958 37.24 28.83 -42.82
N GLY A 959 36.47 29.74 -43.43
CA GLY A 959 36.01 29.61 -44.81
C GLY A 959 34.84 28.65 -45.02
N SER A 960 34.25 28.12 -43.94
CA SER A 960 33.09 27.23 -44.02
C SER A 960 31.81 27.97 -44.41
N SER A 961 30.93 27.27 -45.12
CA SER A 961 29.65 27.78 -45.58
C SER A 961 28.60 26.66 -45.63
N VAL A 962 27.40 26.96 -45.16
CA VAL A 962 26.20 26.12 -45.33
C VAL A 962 25.19 26.92 -46.13
N ILE A 963 24.78 26.37 -47.28
CA ILE A 963 23.84 27.01 -48.20
C ILE A 963 22.59 26.14 -48.26
N TYR A 964 21.44 26.71 -47.89
CA TYR A 964 20.12 26.14 -48.08
C TYR A 964 19.45 26.81 -49.28
N ASN A 965 19.18 26.04 -50.32
CA ASN A 965 18.45 26.50 -51.51
C ASN A 965 16.95 26.23 -51.31
N PHE A 966 16.11 27.24 -51.55
CA PHE A 966 14.65 27.08 -51.41
C PHE A 966 14.00 26.42 -52.63
N GLN A 967 14.76 26.21 -53.72
CA GLN A 967 14.32 25.55 -54.96
C GLN A 967 15.38 24.55 -55.45
N GLU A 968 14.97 23.44 -56.07
CA GLU A 968 15.89 22.51 -56.75
C GLU A 968 16.41 23.13 -58.05
N ASN A 969 17.74 23.19 -58.20
CA ASN A 969 18.37 23.70 -59.43
C ASN A 969 18.15 22.70 -60.59
N TYR A 970 17.27 23.03 -61.54
CA TYR A 970 17.30 22.40 -62.87
C TYR A 970 18.54 22.90 -63.63
N PRO A 971 19.39 22.00 -64.19
CA PRO A 971 20.51 22.42 -65.01
C PRO A 971 19.99 22.86 -66.38
N LEU A 972 19.69 24.14 -66.54
CA LEU A 972 19.43 24.72 -67.87
C LEU A 972 20.76 25.08 -68.54
N SER A 973 20.86 24.72 -69.82
CA SER A 973 22.03 24.86 -70.67
C SER A 973 22.56 26.29 -70.73
N LYS A 974 23.89 26.41 -70.84
CA LYS A 974 24.62 27.66 -71.12
C LYS A 974 24.19 28.24 -72.47
N ASN A 975 23.11 29.01 -72.50
CA ASN A 975 22.82 30.11 -73.43
C ASN A 975 21.34 30.50 -73.29
N SER A 976 21.02 31.35 -72.32
CA SER A 976 19.81 32.16 -72.42
C SER A 976 19.97 33.46 -71.65
N SER A 977 19.54 34.54 -72.29
CA SER A 977 19.51 35.93 -71.82
C SER A 977 18.71 36.11 -70.52
N SER A 978 18.81 37.32 -69.95
CA SER A 978 18.19 37.85 -68.72
C SER A 978 16.65 37.74 -68.56
N HIS A 979 15.98 36.88 -69.33
CA HIS A 979 14.54 36.61 -69.30
C HIS A 979 14.16 35.29 -68.61
N ALA A 980 15.10 34.55 -68.02
CA ALA A 980 14.77 33.33 -67.25
C ALA A 980 14.09 33.60 -65.89
N ALA A 981 14.12 34.84 -65.38
CA ALA A 981 13.51 35.21 -64.09
C ALA A 981 11.97 35.06 -64.04
N SER A 982 11.29 34.96 -65.18
CA SER A 982 9.82 34.91 -65.25
C SER A 982 9.20 33.52 -65.02
N PHE A 983 10.01 32.47 -64.87
CA PHE A 983 9.53 31.11 -64.56
C PHE A 983 9.81 30.67 -63.10
N HIS A 984 10.45 31.52 -62.29
CA HIS A 984 10.77 31.22 -60.89
C HIS A 984 9.62 31.67 -59.97
N GLY A 985 8.72 30.74 -59.62
CA GLY A 985 7.55 31.00 -58.78
C GLY A 985 7.87 31.29 -57.30
N ASP A 986 7.31 32.39 -56.82
CA ASP A 986 6.32 32.47 -55.72
C ASP A 986 6.70 32.44 -54.23
N MET A 987 7.97 32.46 -53.82
CA MET A 987 8.26 32.71 -52.39
C MET A 987 8.29 34.22 -52.10
N ARG A 988 7.14 34.77 -51.69
CA ARG A 988 7.00 36.13 -51.15
C ARG A 988 6.82 36.06 -49.64
N LEU A 989 7.70 36.73 -48.90
CA LEU A 989 7.61 36.84 -47.45
C LEU A 989 7.15 38.27 -47.11
N SER A 990 5.95 38.42 -46.57
CA SER A 990 5.55 39.62 -45.82
C SER A 990 5.79 39.46 -44.32
N ARG A 991 6.07 38.23 -43.88
CA ARG A 991 6.35 37.88 -42.48
C ARG A 991 7.40 36.77 -42.41
N GLU A 992 8.32 36.90 -41.47
CA GLU A 992 9.28 35.83 -41.14
C GLU A 992 9.73 35.90 -39.69
N MET A 993 10.04 34.72 -39.16
CA MET A 993 10.61 34.56 -37.82
C MET A 993 11.96 33.89 -37.94
N ILE A 994 12.99 34.52 -37.39
CA ILE A 994 14.36 34.02 -37.39
C ILE A 994 14.81 33.87 -35.95
N LYS A 995 15.30 32.69 -35.62
CA LYS A 995 15.87 32.38 -34.31
C LYS A 995 17.19 31.67 -34.51
N PHE A 996 18.21 32.08 -33.76
CA PHE A 996 19.46 31.35 -33.69
C PHE A 996 20.26 31.84 -32.49
N SER A 997 21.17 31.00 -32.03
CA SER A 997 22.18 31.38 -31.06
C SER A 997 23.54 31.32 -31.72
N PHE A 998 24.46 32.18 -31.30
CA PHE A 998 25.81 32.18 -31.84
C PHE A 998 26.85 32.51 -30.78
N ARG A 999 28.08 32.08 -31.04
CA ARG A 999 29.25 32.38 -30.23
C ARG A 999 30.45 32.58 -31.12
N THR A 1000 31.10 33.74 -31.03
CA THR A 1000 32.29 34.06 -31.82
C THR A 1000 33.15 35.12 -31.13
N THR A 1001 34.42 35.18 -31.51
CA THR A 1001 35.38 36.23 -31.12
C THR A 1001 35.87 37.04 -32.34
N ARG A 1002 35.26 36.83 -33.51
CA ARG A 1002 35.69 37.41 -34.78
C ARG A 1002 34.80 38.58 -35.20
N THR A 1003 35.42 39.64 -35.70
CA THR A 1003 34.77 40.81 -36.30
C THR A 1003 35.54 41.26 -37.55
N PRO A 1004 34.88 41.67 -38.64
CA PRO A 1004 33.47 41.50 -38.94
C PRO A 1004 33.14 40.02 -39.23
N SER A 1005 31.88 39.62 -39.03
CA SER A 1005 31.47 38.24 -39.26
C SER A 1005 30.02 38.15 -39.73
N LEU A 1006 29.73 37.25 -40.67
CA LEU A 1006 28.37 37.06 -41.20
C LEU A 1006 27.68 35.89 -40.49
N LEU A 1007 26.58 36.16 -39.79
CA LEU A 1007 25.82 35.15 -39.06
C LEU A 1007 24.77 34.47 -39.95
N LEU A 1008 24.06 35.25 -40.76
CA LEU A 1008 22.99 34.77 -41.63
C LEU A 1008 22.83 35.71 -42.83
N TYR A 1009 22.71 35.16 -44.04
CA TYR A 1009 22.43 35.90 -45.26
C TYR A 1009 21.34 35.21 -46.08
N VAL A 1010 20.29 35.93 -46.46
CA VAL A 1010 19.23 35.43 -47.34
C VAL A 1010 19.20 36.29 -48.57
N SER A 1011 19.29 35.66 -49.74
CA SER A 1011 19.32 36.34 -51.04
C SER A 1011 18.05 36.09 -51.84
N SER A 1012 17.75 37.00 -52.77
CA SER A 1012 16.66 36.90 -53.74
C SER A 1012 17.18 37.00 -55.18
N PHE A 1013 16.40 36.48 -56.13
CA PHE A 1013 16.64 36.68 -57.57
C PHE A 1013 16.50 38.15 -58.01
N TYR A 1014 15.83 39.00 -57.22
CA TYR A 1014 15.66 40.43 -57.51
C TYR A 1014 16.71 41.34 -56.86
N LYS A 1015 17.82 40.77 -56.37
CA LYS A 1015 18.88 41.50 -55.64
C LYS A 1015 18.39 42.15 -54.34
N GLU A 1016 17.28 41.65 -53.80
CA GLU A 1016 16.84 41.89 -52.44
C GLU A 1016 17.60 40.95 -51.48
N TYR A 1017 17.86 41.38 -50.26
CA TYR A 1017 18.51 40.52 -49.27
C TYR A 1017 18.19 40.90 -47.83
N LEU A 1018 18.38 39.92 -46.96
CA LEU A 1018 18.46 40.08 -45.51
C LEU A 1018 19.83 39.61 -45.05
N SER A 1019 20.51 40.41 -44.24
CA SER A 1019 21.77 40.00 -43.62
C SER A 1019 21.81 40.32 -42.13
N VAL A 1020 22.43 39.42 -41.36
CA VAL A 1020 22.74 39.63 -39.95
C VAL A 1020 24.24 39.49 -39.80
N ILE A 1021 24.90 40.58 -39.42
CA ILE A 1021 26.37 40.67 -39.33
C ILE A 1021 26.79 41.20 -37.97
N ILE A 1022 28.01 40.83 -37.56
CA ILE A 1022 28.76 41.57 -36.55
C ILE A 1022 29.69 42.51 -37.32
N ALA A 1023 29.52 43.81 -37.12
CA ALA A 1023 30.35 44.82 -37.78
C ALA A 1023 31.77 44.87 -37.19
N LYS A 1024 32.68 45.61 -37.84
CA LYS A 1024 34.08 45.75 -37.41
C LYS A 1024 34.26 46.25 -35.97
N ASN A 1025 33.30 47.02 -35.48
CA ASN A 1025 33.30 47.57 -34.12
C ASN A 1025 32.65 46.62 -33.08
N GLY A 1026 32.26 45.41 -33.47
CA GLY A 1026 31.60 44.44 -32.59
C GLY A 1026 30.09 44.62 -32.41
N SER A 1027 29.48 45.63 -33.03
CA SER A 1027 28.02 45.83 -33.00
C SER A 1027 27.30 44.78 -33.86
N LEU A 1028 26.14 44.30 -33.40
CA LEU A 1028 25.25 43.45 -34.21
C LEU A 1028 24.42 44.35 -35.13
N GLN A 1029 24.40 44.05 -36.42
CA GLN A 1029 23.65 44.80 -37.42
C GLN A 1029 22.74 43.85 -38.20
N ILE A 1030 21.46 44.20 -38.26
CA ILE A 1030 20.44 43.50 -39.07
C ILE A 1030 20.08 44.43 -40.23
N ARG A 1031 20.23 43.97 -41.46
CA ARG A 1031 20.05 44.78 -42.67
C ARG A 1031 18.99 44.16 -43.57
N TYR A 1032 17.98 44.93 -43.93
CA TYR A 1032 16.94 44.54 -44.89
C TYR A 1032 17.04 45.41 -46.14
N LYS A 1033 17.19 44.77 -47.31
CA LYS A 1033 17.06 45.42 -48.61
C LYS A 1033 15.89 44.78 -49.36
N LEU A 1034 14.71 45.37 -49.23
CA LEU A 1034 13.48 44.87 -49.86
C LEU A 1034 13.16 45.52 -51.22
N ASN A 1035 13.98 46.48 -51.65
CA ASN A 1035 13.85 47.12 -52.95
C ASN A 1035 15.24 47.34 -53.58
N ARG A 1036 15.42 46.84 -54.81
CA ARG A 1036 16.68 46.93 -55.56
C ARG A 1036 17.21 48.36 -55.76
N TYR A 1037 16.35 49.37 -55.73
CA TYR A 1037 16.70 50.78 -56.00
C TYR A 1037 16.96 51.58 -54.72
N GLN A 1038 16.74 51.01 -53.54
CA GLN A 1038 16.96 51.67 -52.25
C GLN A 1038 18.15 51.05 -51.51
N GLU A 1039 18.77 51.86 -50.66
CA GLU A 1039 19.77 51.38 -49.70
C GLU A 1039 19.08 50.48 -48.64
N PRO A 1040 19.82 49.54 -48.02
CA PRO A 1040 19.26 48.69 -46.98
C PRO A 1040 18.86 49.50 -45.75
N ASP A 1041 17.73 49.15 -45.14
CA ASP A 1041 17.40 49.56 -43.78
C ASP A 1041 18.33 48.82 -42.80
N VAL A 1042 19.04 49.56 -41.96
CA VAL A 1042 20.02 49.00 -41.01
C VAL A 1042 19.60 49.23 -39.57
N ALA A 1043 19.36 48.15 -38.84
CA ALA A 1043 19.17 48.15 -37.40
C ALA A 1043 20.51 47.82 -36.70
N THR A 1044 21.09 48.79 -36.01
CA THR A 1044 22.37 48.63 -35.28
C THR A 1044 22.15 48.48 -33.78
N PHE A 1045 22.82 47.51 -33.18
CA PHE A 1045 22.80 47.20 -31.76
C PHE A 1045 24.24 47.24 -31.21
N ASP A 1046 24.57 48.31 -30.50
CA ASP A 1046 25.92 48.67 -30.07
C ASP A 1046 26.07 48.81 -28.54
N PHE A 1047 25.12 48.25 -27.78
CA PHE A 1047 25.15 48.28 -26.31
C PHE A 1047 26.26 47.41 -25.70
N LYS A 1048 26.78 46.43 -26.43
CA LYS A 1048 27.97 45.63 -26.08
C LYS A 1048 28.63 45.07 -27.34
N ASN A 1049 29.89 44.65 -27.22
CA ASN A 1049 30.55 43.87 -28.26
C ASN A 1049 29.96 42.46 -28.28
N MET A 1050 29.38 42.06 -29.42
CA MET A 1050 28.70 40.78 -29.59
C MET A 1050 29.65 39.65 -30.06
N ALA A 1051 30.93 39.96 -30.27
CA ALA A 1051 32.00 39.00 -30.51
C ALA A 1051 32.88 38.83 -29.25
N ASP A 1052 32.24 38.66 -28.09
CA ASP A 1052 32.89 38.54 -26.78
C ASP A 1052 33.27 37.09 -26.42
N GLY A 1053 32.96 36.12 -27.29
CA GLY A 1053 33.16 34.71 -27.02
C GLY A 1053 32.16 34.09 -26.06
N GLN A 1054 31.06 34.77 -25.72
CA GLN A 1054 29.89 34.23 -25.02
C GLN A 1054 28.83 33.75 -26.01
N LEU A 1055 27.88 32.95 -25.53
CA LEU A 1055 26.72 32.54 -26.32
C LEU A 1055 25.65 33.63 -26.26
N HIS A 1056 25.18 34.07 -27.42
CA HIS A 1056 24.10 35.05 -27.56
C HIS A 1056 22.89 34.43 -28.27
N HIS A 1057 21.68 34.79 -27.81
CA HIS A 1057 20.41 34.33 -28.37
C HIS A 1057 19.74 35.47 -29.14
N ILE A 1058 19.47 35.24 -30.43
CA ILE A 1058 18.88 36.24 -31.33
C ILE A 1058 17.52 35.76 -31.82
N LYS A 1059 16.52 36.64 -31.71
CA LYS A 1059 15.19 36.43 -32.27
C LYS A 1059 14.75 37.67 -33.03
N ILE A 1060 14.42 37.48 -34.31
CA ILE A 1060 13.97 38.52 -35.23
C ILE A 1060 12.59 38.11 -35.73
N ASN A 1061 11.58 38.95 -35.56
CA ASN A 1061 10.23 38.74 -36.07
C ASN A 1061 9.85 39.94 -36.93
N ARG A 1062 9.65 39.74 -38.24
CA ARG A 1062 9.15 40.78 -39.11
C ARG A 1062 7.67 40.55 -39.42
N GLU A 1063 6.89 41.60 -39.31
CA GLU A 1063 5.51 41.70 -39.78
C GLU A 1063 5.41 42.94 -40.67
N GLU A 1064 5.34 42.72 -41.99
CA GLU A 1064 5.28 43.77 -43.01
C GLU A 1064 6.49 44.73 -42.88
N GLU A 1065 6.29 46.02 -42.70
CA GLU A 1065 7.38 46.99 -42.50
C GLU A 1065 7.98 46.96 -41.09
N VAL A 1066 7.43 46.21 -40.12
CA VAL A 1066 7.86 46.26 -38.72
C VAL A 1066 8.72 45.06 -38.35
N VAL A 1067 9.94 45.30 -37.87
CA VAL A 1067 10.87 44.27 -37.37
C VAL A 1067 11.03 44.40 -35.87
N PHE A 1068 10.71 43.33 -35.15
CA PHE A 1068 10.98 43.17 -33.72
C PHE A 1068 12.24 42.33 -33.53
N VAL A 1069 13.22 42.86 -32.82
CA VAL A 1069 14.47 42.18 -32.50
C VAL A 1069 14.58 42.02 -31.00
N GLU A 1070 14.89 40.81 -30.56
CA GLU A 1070 15.10 40.42 -29.18
C GLU A 1070 16.48 39.74 -29.07
N ILE A 1071 17.32 40.26 -28.17
CA ILE A 1071 18.68 39.78 -27.92
C ILE A 1071 18.82 39.42 -26.43
N ASP A 1072 19.25 38.19 -26.15
CA ASP A 1072 19.51 37.65 -24.80
C ASP A 1072 18.35 37.88 -23.81
N GLU A 1073 17.10 37.85 -24.31
CA GLU A 1073 15.84 38.12 -23.58
C GLU A 1073 15.72 39.49 -22.88
N ASN A 1074 16.74 40.35 -22.96
CA ASN A 1074 16.85 41.59 -22.21
C ASN A 1074 16.79 42.85 -23.09
N ALA A 1075 17.30 42.79 -24.32
CA ALA A 1075 17.29 43.92 -25.24
C ALA A 1075 16.26 43.69 -26.34
N ARG A 1076 15.16 44.46 -26.30
CA ARG A 1076 14.09 44.44 -27.31
C ARG A 1076 14.03 45.77 -28.05
N ARG A 1077 13.99 45.73 -29.38
CA ARG A 1077 13.87 46.93 -30.23
C ARG A 1077 12.91 46.67 -31.37
N GLN A 1078 12.08 47.65 -31.65
CA GLN A 1078 11.24 47.71 -32.85
C GLN A 1078 11.91 48.63 -33.88
N VAL A 1079 11.89 48.21 -35.14
CA VAL A 1079 12.46 48.94 -36.28
C VAL A 1079 11.43 48.97 -37.40
N HIS A 1080 11.24 50.13 -38.03
CA HIS A 1080 10.38 50.29 -39.20
C HIS A 1080 11.24 50.33 -40.45
N LEU A 1081 10.90 49.51 -41.45
CA LEU A 1081 11.58 49.41 -42.73
C LEU A 1081 11.02 50.44 -43.70
N SER A 1082 11.92 51.20 -44.33
CA SER A 1082 11.58 52.13 -45.40
C SER A 1082 11.73 51.52 -46.79
N SER A 1083 12.41 50.37 -46.89
CA SER A 1083 12.72 49.68 -48.15
C SER A 1083 11.54 48.88 -48.74
N GLY A 1084 10.49 48.61 -47.96
CA GLY A 1084 9.29 47.91 -48.43
C GLY A 1084 8.65 47.01 -47.38
N THR A 1085 7.58 46.30 -47.77
CA THR A 1085 6.81 45.38 -46.91
C THR A 1085 6.92 43.91 -47.35
N GLU A 1086 7.43 43.64 -48.55
CA GLU A 1086 7.52 42.30 -49.13
C GLU A 1086 8.97 41.95 -49.50
N PHE A 1087 9.42 40.75 -49.15
CA PHE A 1087 10.67 40.15 -49.61
C PHE A 1087 10.35 39.09 -50.66
N SER A 1088 10.64 39.39 -51.93
CA SER A 1088 10.15 38.62 -53.07
C SER A 1088 11.22 37.71 -53.67
N ALA A 1089 10.81 36.57 -54.21
CA ALA A 1089 11.65 35.64 -54.97
C ALA A 1089 12.93 35.19 -54.22
N VAL A 1090 12.76 34.79 -52.95
CA VAL A 1090 13.85 34.28 -52.10
C VAL A 1090 14.53 33.07 -52.75
N LYS A 1091 15.85 33.16 -52.94
CA LYS A 1091 16.70 32.20 -53.65
C LYS A 1091 17.36 31.20 -52.70
N SER A 1092 18.15 31.69 -51.75
CA SER A 1092 18.93 30.85 -50.84
C SER A 1092 19.23 31.54 -49.51
N LEU A 1093 19.45 30.73 -48.48
CA LEU A 1093 19.95 31.12 -47.16
C LEU A 1093 21.38 30.58 -46.99
N VAL A 1094 22.29 31.43 -46.55
CA VAL A 1094 23.71 31.14 -46.33
C VAL A 1094 24.07 31.40 -44.88
N LEU A 1095 24.75 30.44 -44.26
CA LEU A 1095 25.41 30.56 -42.96
C LEU A 1095 26.91 30.43 -43.19
N GLY A 1096 27.72 31.34 -42.63
CA GLY A 1096 29.16 31.34 -42.85
C GLY A 1096 29.59 32.20 -44.03
N LYS A 1097 30.48 31.70 -44.90
CA LYS A 1097 31.08 32.49 -45.99
C LYS A 1097 30.17 32.58 -47.22
N ILE A 1098 30.00 33.79 -47.79
CA ILE A 1098 29.30 33.96 -49.08
C ILE A 1098 30.27 33.67 -50.23
N LEU A 1099 29.85 32.87 -51.22
CA LEU A 1099 30.66 32.54 -52.39
C LEU A 1099 30.48 33.54 -53.55
N GLU A 1100 29.28 34.10 -53.74
CA GLU A 1100 28.95 35.07 -54.79
C GLU A 1100 28.53 36.44 -54.18
N HIS A 1101 29.33 37.49 -54.41
CA HIS A 1101 29.23 38.78 -53.67
C HIS A 1101 28.47 39.88 -54.43
N GLY A 1102 27.90 39.59 -55.59
CA GLY A 1102 27.52 40.61 -56.58
C GLY A 1102 26.40 41.58 -56.19
N ASP A 1103 25.64 41.30 -55.13
CA ASP A 1103 24.37 41.99 -54.84
C ASP A 1103 24.24 42.59 -53.42
N ALA A 1104 25.26 42.46 -52.57
CA ALA A 1104 25.25 42.93 -51.18
C ALA A 1104 25.93 44.31 -50.99
N ASP A 1105 25.54 45.09 -49.97
CA ASP A 1105 26.22 46.33 -49.59
C ASP A 1105 27.65 46.08 -49.07
N GLN A 1106 28.47 47.14 -49.03
CA GLN A 1106 29.89 47.05 -48.71
C GLN A 1106 30.19 46.35 -47.37
N GLU A 1107 29.41 46.64 -46.32
CA GLU A 1107 29.62 46.02 -44.99
C GLU A 1107 29.23 44.53 -45.00
N THR A 1108 28.12 44.18 -45.63
CA THR A 1108 27.68 42.77 -45.79
C THR A 1108 28.66 41.98 -46.65
N ALA A 1109 29.19 42.57 -47.72
CA ALA A 1109 30.19 41.95 -48.57
C ALA A 1109 31.52 41.70 -47.82
N LEU A 1110 31.95 42.65 -46.97
CA LEU A 1110 33.13 42.50 -46.11
C LEU A 1110 32.95 41.37 -45.08
N ALA A 1111 31.82 41.36 -44.36
CA ALA A 1111 31.50 40.31 -43.39
C ALA A 1111 31.32 38.94 -44.07
N GLY A 1112 30.66 38.90 -45.23
CA GLY A 1112 30.43 37.69 -46.02
C GLY A 1112 31.71 37.09 -46.60
N ALA A 1113 32.69 37.92 -46.98
CA ALA A 1113 34.00 37.46 -47.46
C ALA A 1113 34.85 36.84 -46.33
N GLN A 1114 34.77 37.39 -45.11
CA GLN A 1114 35.41 36.80 -43.93
C GLN A 1114 34.67 35.54 -43.44
N GLY A 1115 33.35 35.52 -43.59
CA GLY A 1115 32.47 34.44 -43.16
C GLY A 1115 32.31 34.35 -41.64
N PHE A 1116 31.75 33.23 -41.19
CA PHE A 1116 31.58 32.93 -39.77
C PHE A 1116 32.66 31.96 -39.29
N LEU A 1117 33.24 32.27 -38.13
CA LEU A 1117 34.08 31.34 -37.39
C LEU A 1117 33.64 31.37 -35.93
N GLY A 1118 33.20 30.22 -35.44
CA GLY A 1118 32.55 30.12 -34.14
C GLY A 1118 31.47 29.04 -34.14
N CYS A 1119 30.58 29.11 -33.16
CA CYS A 1119 29.48 28.15 -33.02
C CYS A 1119 28.14 28.81 -33.37
N LEU A 1120 27.32 28.13 -34.19
CA LEU A 1120 25.92 28.46 -34.43
C LEU A 1120 25.05 27.35 -33.83
N SER A 1121 23.97 27.72 -33.15
CA SER A 1121 23.00 26.81 -32.56
C SER A 1121 21.57 27.21 -32.91
N ALA A 1122 20.67 26.22 -32.98
CA ALA A 1122 19.23 26.38 -33.08
C ALA A 1122 18.79 27.31 -34.23
N VAL A 1123 19.50 27.27 -35.36
CA VAL A 1123 19.23 28.14 -36.51
C VAL A 1123 17.93 27.74 -37.19
N GLN A 1124 16.91 28.59 -37.03
CA GLN A 1124 15.58 28.47 -37.61
C GLN A 1124 15.25 29.71 -38.43
N PHE A 1125 14.84 29.51 -39.68
CA PHE A 1125 14.26 30.53 -40.55
C PHE A 1125 12.84 30.10 -40.92
N SER A 1126 11.84 30.73 -40.31
CA SER A 1126 10.43 30.37 -40.40
C SER A 1126 10.21 28.87 -40.09
N HIS A 1127 9.94 28.03 -41.09
CA HIS A 1127 9.72 26.58 -40.94
C HIS A 1127 10.93 25.73 -41.37
N VAL A 1128 12.06 26.36 -41.70
CA VAL A 1128 13.27 25.70 -42.19
C VAL A 1128 14.38 25.74 -41.12
N ALA A 1129 15.04 24.60 -40.90
CA ALA A 1129 16.19 24.46 -40.02
C ALA A 1129 17.46 24.13 -40.83
N PRO A 1130 18.11 25.13 -41.46
CA PRO A 1130 19.19 24.90 -42.41
C PRO A 1130 20.40 24.18 -41.81
N LEU A 1131 20.72 24.46 -40.54
CA LEU A 1131 21.83 23.81 -39.86
C LEU A 1131 21.57 22.31 -39.60
N LYS A 1132 20.32 21.96 -39.25
CA LYS A 1132 19.90 20.58 -39.06
C LYS A 1132 19.91 19.79 -40.37
N ALA A 1133 19.42 20.40 -41.44
CA ALA A 1133 19.46 19.78 -42.77
C ALA A 1133 20.89 19.54 -43.28
N ALA A 1134 21.87 20.35 -42.85
CA ALA A 1134 23.28 20.16 -43.17
C ALA A 1134 23.95 19.01 -42.40
N LEU A 1135 23.61 18.82 -41.12
CA LEU A 1135 24.20 17.77 -40.26
C LEU A 1135 23.50 16.41 -40.39
N HIS A 1136 22.19 16.40 -40.66
CA HIS A 1136 21.37 15.18 -40.77
C HIS A 1136 20.60 15.15 -42.10
N PRO A 1137 21.23 14.78 -43.22
CA PRO A 1137 20.60 14.82 -44.53
C PRO A 1137 19.57 13.69 -44.74
N SER A 1138 18.28 14.04 -44.77
CA SER A 1138 17.18 13.16 -45.19
C SER A 1138 16.84 13.42 -46.66
N ARG A 1139 17.19 12.49 -47.58
CA ARG A 1139 16.96 12.48 -49.06
C ARG A 1139 16.74 13.85 -49.79
N SER A 1140 17.73 14.19 -50.62
CA SER A 1140 17.79 15.10 -51.80
C SER A 1140 18.03 16.64 -51.68
N ALA A 1141 19.14 17.05 -52.31
CA ALA A 1141 19.44 18.21 -53.17
C ALA A 1141 19.32 19.69 -52.69
N LEU A 1142 18.73 20.01 -51.54
CA LEU A 1142 18.51 21.42 -51.16
C LEU A 1142 19.65 22.07 -50.34
N ILE A 1143 20.58 21.28 -49.77
CA ILE A 1143 21.69 21.80 -48.95
C ILE A 1143 23.04 21.64 -49.65
N THR A 1144 23.93 22.62 -49.51
CA THR A 1144 25.33 22.54 -49.92
C THR A 1144 26.21 22.98 -48.77
N VAL A 1145 27.11 22.09 -48.33
CA VAL A 1145 28.08 22.36 -47.27
C VAL A 1145 29.46 22.48 -47.91
N SER A 1146 30.20 23.52 -47.57
CA SER A 1146 31.57 23.78 -48.03
C SER A 1146 32.45 24.11 -46.83
N GLY A 1147 33.68 23.60 -46.81
CA GLY A 1147 34.59 23.76 -45.66
C GLY A 1147 34.27 22.82 -44.48
N HIS A 1148 34.84 23.11 -43.31
CA HIS A 1148 34.72 22.29 -42.11
C HIS A 1148 33.56 22.77 -41.21
N VAL A 1149 32.46 22.02 -41.21
CA VAL A 1149 31.30 22.23 -40.33
C VAL A 1149 31.06 20.94 -39.55
N THR A 1150 31.15 21.00 -38.23
CA THR A 1150 31.03 19.82 -37.36
C THR A 1150 30.09 20.08 -36.20
N GLU A 1151 29.31 19.08 -35.81
CA GLU A 1151 28.44 19.15 -34.64
C GLU A 1151 29.23 19.53 -33.38
N SER A 1152 28.65 20.39 -32.53
CA SER A 1152 29.32 20.94 -31.34
C SER A 1152 28.29 21.28 -30.27
N SER A 1153 28.63 21.22 -28.97
CA SER A 1153 27.73 21.65 -27.88
C SER A 1153 27.74 23.16 -27.61
N CYS A 1154 28.49 23.94 -28.40
CA CYS A 1154 28.74 25.39 -28.23
C CYS A 1154 29.23 25.85 -26.83
N MET A 1155 29.50 24.93 -25.89
CA MET A 1155 30.01 25.22 -24.55
C MET A 1155 31.45 25.72 -24.54
N ALA A 1156 31.83 26.48 -23.51
CA ALA A 1156 33.20 26.98 -23.35
C ALA A 1156 34.20 25.83 -23.20
N GLN A 1157 35.11 25.68 -24.17
CA GLN A 1157 36.35 24.97 -23.91
C GLN A 1157 37.10 25.76 -22.85
N ALA A 1158 37.26 25.18 -21.66
CA ALA A 1158 38.28 25.62 -20.71
C ALA A 1158 39.62 25.55 -21.43
N GLY A 1159 40.31 26.69 -21.53
CA GLY A 1159 41.51 26.83 -22.34
C GLY A 1159 42.60 25.84 -21.94
N THR A 1160 43.13 25.13 -22.93
CA THR A 1160 44.39 24.40 -22.80
C THR A 1160 45.38 25.00 -23.77
N ASP A 1161 46.31 25.78 -23.20
CA ASP A 1161 47.61 26.03 -23.80
C ASP A 1161 48.28 24.68 -24.10
N ALA A 1162 48.84 24.61 -25.30
CA ALA A 1162 49.67 23.50 -25.74
C ALA A 1162 50.94 23.43 -24.88
N THR A 1163 51.03 22.43 -24.00
CA THR A 1163 52.26 21.68 -23.74
C THR A 1163 51.91 20.27 -23.31
N SER A 1164 52.47 19.32 -24.04
CA SER A 1164 52.34 17.88 -23.84
C SER A 1164 53.05 17.43 -22.55
N LYS A 1165 52.37 16.59 -21.77
CA LYS A 1165 52.89 15.29 -21.27
C LYS A 1165 51.82 14.46 -20.55
N GLU A 1166 51.53 13.32 -21.18
CA GLU A 1166 51.29 11.99 -20.61
C GLU A 1166 50.35 11.82 -19.40
N ARG A 1167 49.24 11.11 -19.66
CA ARG A 1167 49.09 9.71 -19.20
C ARG A 1167 48.13 8.95 -20.14
N THR A 1168 48.73 8.04 -20.90
CA THR A 1168 48.31 6.65 -21.22
C THR A 1168 46.97 6.20 -20.61
N HIS A 1169 46.07 5.54 -21.34
CA HIS A 1169 46.23 4.28 -22.06
C HIS A 1169 45.32 4.26 -23.32
N SER A 1170 45.86 4.26 -24.54
CA SER A 1170 46.23 3.07 -25.34
C SER A 1170 45.07 2.08 -25.62
N PHE A 1171 44.23 2.40 -26.61
CA PHE A 1171 43.84 1.41 -27.62
C PHE A 1171 44.57 1.81 -28.91
N ALA A 1172 45.61 1.04 -29.24
CA ALA A 1172 46.33 1.19 -30.50
C ALA A 1172 45.78 0.17 -31.49
N ASP A 1173 45.25 0.72 -32.58
CA ASP A 1173 45.23 0.15 -33.92
C ASP A 1173 46.63 -0.23 -34.43
N HIS A 1174 46.64 -1.08 -35.46
CA HIS A 1174 47.37 -0.94 -36.75
C HIS A 1174 47.80 -2.33 -37.29
N SER A 1175 47.85 -2.64 -38.59
CA SER A 1175 47.37 -2.04 -39.85
C SER A 1175 47.92 -2.85 -41.03
N GLY A 1176 47.22 -2.84 -42.17
CA GLY A 1176 47.79 -2.87 -43.54
C GLY A 1176 47.41 -4.07 -44.41
N THR A 1177 47.13 -3.97 -45.73
CA THR A 1177 47.07 -2.87 -46.73
C THR A 1177 46.57 -3.45 -48.08
N ARG A 1178 45.85 -2.62 -48.89
CA ARG A 1178 45.61 -2.67 -50.38
C ARG A 1178 44.77 -3.84 -50.95
N ASP A 1179 43.91 -3.72 -51.97
CA ASP A 1179 43.78 -2.79 -53.11
C ASP A 1179 42.37 -2.90 -53.76
N ASP A 1180 41.92 -1.79 -54.38
CA ASP A 1180 41.02 -1.61 -55.55
C ASP A 1180 39.84 -2.55 -55.87
N ARG A 1181 38.61 -1.98 -55.86
CA ARG A 1181 37.71 -1.81 -57.06
C ARG A 1181 36.28 -1.39 -56.68
N GLU A 1182 35.90 -0.17 -57.06
CA GLU A 1182 34.54 0.18 -57.50
C GLU A 1182 34.40 -0.16 -59.02
N PRO A 1183 33.23 -0.05 -59.68
CA PRO A 1183 31.83 -0.02 -59.22
C PRO A 1183 30.91 -0.93 -60.08
N LEU A 1184 29.67 -1.22 -59.66
CA LEU A 1184 28.53 -1.16 -60.59
C LEU A 1184 27.17 -1.14 -59.86
N ALA A 1185 26.42 -0.09 -60.15
CA ALA A 1185 24.98 -0.02 -59.96
C ALA A 1185 24.26 -1.10 -60.78
N ASN A 1186 23.15 -1.62 -60.26
CA ASN A 1186 21.94 -1.82 -61.06
C ASN A 1186 20.71 -1.87 -60.16
N ALA A 1187 19.82 -0.90 -60.39
CA ALA A 1187 18.45 -0.89 -59.95
C ALA A 1187 17.66 -1.99 -60.68
N ILE A 1188 16.82 -2.74 -59.96
CA ILE A 1188 15.69 -3.45 -60.56
C ILE A 1188 14.45 -3.22 -59.68
N ARG A 1189 13.50 -2.50 -60.28
CA ARG A 1189 12.09 -2.38 -59.90
C ARG A 1189 11.47 -3.76 -59.70
N SER A 1190 10.56 -3.90 -58.73
CA SER A 1190 9.62 -5.02 -58.70
C SER A 1190 8.19 -4.50 -58.49
N ASP A 1191 7.54 -4.09 -59.58
CA ASP A 1191 6.09 -4.21 -59.71
C ASP A 1191 5.80 -5.62 -60.24
N SER A 1192 5.11 -6.44 -59.44
CA SER A 1192 4.38 -7.62 -59.93
C SER A 1192 3.26 -7.97 -58.96
N ALA A 1193 2.37 -7.00 -58.75
CA ALA A 1193 1.06 -7.17 -58.12
C ALA A 1193 0.08 -7.86 -59.08
N VAL A 1194 0.32 -9.11 -59.47
CA VAL A 1194 -0.69 -9.92 -60.21
C VAL A 1194 -0.66 -11.42 -59.85
N ILE A 1195 0.40 -11.95 -59.24
CA ILE A 1195 0.53 -13.40 -58.96
C ILE A 1195 0.10 -13.76 -57.51
N GLY A 1196 0.16 -12.83 -56.56
CA GLY A 1196 -0.26 -13.06 -55.17
C GLY A 1196 -1.79 -13.13 -54.96
N GLY A 1197 -2.57 -12.49 -55.83
CA GLY A 1197 -4.04 -12.48 -55.74
C GLY A 1197 -4.68 -13.83 -56.08
N LEU A 1198 -4.10 -14.56 -57.03
CA LEU A 1198 -4.62 -15.88 -57.43
C LEU A 1198 -4.33 -16.96 -56.37
N ILE A 1199 -3.20 -16.86 -55.67
CA ILE A 1199 -2.83 -17.80 -54.59
C ILE A 1199 -3.70 -17.55 -53.34
N ALA A 1200 -3.97 -16.29 -53.00
CA ALA A 1200 -4.84 -15.94 -51.87
C ALA A 1200 -6.30 -16.40 -52.07
N VAL A 1201 -6.83 -16.32 -53.31
CA VAL A 1201 -8.19 -16.78 -53.62
C VAL A 1201 -8.29 -18.31 -53.55
N VAL A 1202 -7.27 -19.05 -53.99
CA VAL A 1202 -7.25 -20.52 -53.89
C VAL A 1202 -7.16 -20.99 -52.44
N ILE A 1203 -6.36 -20.32 -51.61
CA ILE A 1203 -6.28 -20.59 -50.16
C ILE A 1203 -7.62 -20.30 -49.48
N PHE A 1204 -8.29 -19.21 -49.86
CA PHE A 1204 -9.60 -18.85 -49.30
C PHE A 1204 -10.69 -19.86 -49.68
N ILE A 1205 -10.67 -20.38 -50.91
CA ILE A 1205 -11.62 -21.44 -51.34
C ILE A 1205 -11.34 -22.76 -50.59
N LEU A 1206 -10.07 -23.13 -50.38
CA LEU A 1206 -9.71 -24.32 -49.59
C LEU A 1206 -10.12 -24.18 -48.11
N LEU A 1207 -9.95 -23.00 -47.52
CA LEU A 1207 -10.42 -22.71 -46.15
C LEU A 1207 -11.95 -22.75 -46.04
N CYS A 1208 -12.67 -22.29 -47.05
CA CYS A 1208 -14.14 -22.42 -47.11
C CYS A 1208 -14.60 -23.88 -47.24
N ILE A 1209 -13.93 -24.69 -48.07
CA ILE A 1209 -14.27 -26.12 -48.23
C ILE A 1209 -14.00 -26.89 -46.93
N THR A 1210 -12.89 -26.62 -46.24
CA THR A 1210 -12.57 -27.25 -44.94
C THR A 1210 -13.57 -26.82 -43.85
N ALA A 1211 -13.96 -25.54 -43.79
CA ALA A 1211 -14.98 -25.07 -42.85
C ALA A 1211 -16.36 -25.71 -43.10
N ILE A 1212 -16.74 -25.91 -44.37
CA ILE A 1212 -17.98 -26.61 -44.75
C ILE A 1212 -17.89 -28.10 -44.39
N ALA A 1213 -16.74 -28.75 -44.63
CA ALA A 1213 -16.53 -30.15 -44.24
C ALA A 1213 -16.56 -30.35 -42.72
N VAL A 1214 -15.99 -29.42 -41.94
CA VAL A 1214 -16.05 -29.43 -40.46
C VAL A 1214 -17.48 -29.21 -39.97
N ARG A 1215 -18.26 -28.30 -40.59
CA ARG A 1215 -19.69 -28.12 -40.26
C ARG A 1215 -20.52 -29.35 -40.60
N ILE A 1216 -20.29 -30.01 -41.73
CA ILE A 1216 -20.99 -31.24 -42.12
C ILE A 1216 -20.63 -32.39 -41.18
N TYR A 1217 -19.36 -32.48 -40.75
CA TYR A 1217 -18.91 -33.49 -39.78
C TYR A 1217 -19.51 -33.26 -38.39
N GLN A 1218 -19.61 -32.00 -37.94
CA GLN A 1218 -20.28 -31.63 -36.69
C GLN A 1218 -21.80 -31.86 -36.73
N GLN A 1219 -22.46 -31.58 -37.86
CA GLN A 1219 -23.89 -31.90 -38.05
C GLN A 1219 -24.16 -33.42 -38.07
N LYS A 1220 -23.29 -34.24 -38.69
CA LYS A 1220 -23.41 -35.71 -38.63
C LYS A 1220 -23.22 -36.26 -37.21
N ARG A 1221 -22.36 -35.63 -36.40
CA ARG A 1221 -22.15 -36.02 -34.99
C ARG A 1221 -23.35 -35.65 -34.10
N LEU A 1222 -24.08 -34.58 -34.42
CA LEU A 1222 -25.34 -34.21 -33.75
C LEU A 1222 -26.53 -35.08 -34.21
N TYR A 1223 -26.56 -35.51 -35.47
CA TYR A 1223 -27.62 -36.41 -35.97
C TYR A 1223 -27.54 -37.81 -35.35
N LYS A 1224 -26.33 -38.36 -35.17
CA LYS A 1224 -26.13 -39.65 -34.47
C LYS A 1224 -26.47 -39.60 -32.96
N ARG A 1225 -26.44 -38.43 -32.32
CA ARG A 1225 -26.79 -38.27 -30.90
C ARG A 1225 -28.29 -38.15 -30.67
N ASN A 1226 -29.06 -37.80 -31.70
CA ASN A 1226 -30.51 -37.63 -31.63
C ASN A 1226 -31.31 -38.90 -31.99
N GLU A 1227 -30.71 -39.89 -32.65
CA GLU A 1227 -31.35 -41.21 -32.86
C GLU A 1227 -31.31 -42.12 -31.61
N ALA A 1228 -30.33 -41.93 -30.71
CA ALA A 1228 -30.18 -42.74 -29.49
C ALA A 1228 -31.10 -42.31 -28.33
N LYS A 1229 -31.96 -41.31 -28.52
CA LYS A 1229 -32.88 -40.77 -27.49
C LYS A 1229 -34.37 -40.89 -27.87
N ARG A 1230 -34.72 -41.66 -28.90
CA ARG A 1230 -36.11 -41.78 -29.42
C ARG A 1230 -36.83 -43.10 -29.10
N SER A 1231 -36.31 -43.95 -28.23
CA SER A 1231 -37.11 -45.02 -27.62
C SER A 1231 -37.11 -44.85 -26.11
N GLU A 1232 -38.28 -45.01 -25.50
CA GLU A 1232 -38.56 -44.87 -24.07
C GLU A 1232 -38.80 -43.42 -23.60
N ASN A 1233 -39.89 -42.85 -24.09
CA ASN A 1233 -40.80 -42.06 -23.26
C ASN A 1233 -42.22 -42.28 -23.78
N VAL A 1234 -43.01 -43.06 -23.04
CA VAL A 1234 -44.47 -43.04 -23.11
C VAL A 1234 -45.00 -42.97 -21.67
N ASP A 1235 -45.84 -41.95 -21.48
CA ASP A 1235 -46.86 -41.74 -20.46
C ASP A 1235 -46.55 -41.04 -19.11
N SER A 1236 -47.26 -39.90 -18.98
CA SER A 1236 -47.99 -39.36 -17.81
C SER A 1236 -47.17 -38.84 -16.62
N ALA A 1237 -47.12 -37.51 -16.37
CA ALA A 1237 -48.14 -36.62 -15.79
C ALA A 1237 -48.30 -36.72 -14.26
N GLU A 1238 -48.16 -35.55 -13.63
CA GLU A 1238 -48.71 -35.09 -12.33
C GLU A 1238 -48.60 -35.96 -11.06
N ALA A 1239 -48.08 -35.32 -9.99
CA ALA A 1239 -48.68 -35.23 -8.65
C ALA A 1239 -47.70 -35.43 -7.44
N VAL A 1240 -47.56 -34.36 -6.65
CA VAL A 1240 -47.89 -34.29 -5.21
C VAL A 1240 -47.22 -35.29 -4.22
N LEU A 1241 -46.30 -34.73 -3.42
CA LEU A 1241 -46.24 -34.74 -1.93
C LEU A 1241 -46.14 -36.05 -1.10
N LYS A 1242 -45.45 -35.88 0.04
CA LYS A 1242 -45.22 -36.78 1.21
C LYS A 1242 -44.14 -37.85 0.99
N SER A 1243 -43.38 -38.32 1.98
CA SER A 1243 -43.05 -38.00 3.38
C SER A 1243 -42.43 -39.30 3.92
N GLU A 1244 -41.30 -39.18 4.63
CA GLU A 1244 -40.83 -40.10 5.68
C GLU A 1244 -40.33 -41.53 5.37
N LEU A 1245 -39.12 -41.75 5.90
CA LEU A 1245 -38.73 -42.81 6.86
C LEU A 1245 -37.72 -43.86 6.38
N ASN A 1246 -36.54 -43.81 7.04
CA ASN A 1246 -35.71 -44.94 7.50
C ASN A 1246 -35.13 -45.91 6.44
N THR A 1247 -33.90 -46.41 6.49
CA THR A 1247 -32.90 -46.59 7.54
C THR A 1247 -31.61 -47.11 6.89
N GLN A 1248 -30.48 -46.87 7.56
CA GLN A 1248 -29.31 -47.76 7.70
C GLN A 1248 -28.29 -47.93 6.56
N ASN A 1249 -27.13 -47.32 6.86
CA ASN A 1249 -25.81 -47.94 7.06
C ASN A 1249 -24.99 -48.49 5.87
N THR A 1250 -23.77 -47.92 5.82
CA THR A 1250 -22.47 -48.44 5.37
C THR A 1250 -22.05 -48.13 3.94
N VAL A 1251 -20.80 -47.84 3.59
CA VAL A 1251 -19.52 -47.54 4.28
C VAL A 1251 -18.63 -46.87 3.19
N THR A 1252 -17.53 -46.22 3.61
CA THR A 1252 -16.30 -45.84 2.87
C THR A 1252 -16.23 -44.60 1.95
N GLU A 1253 -15.29 -43.73 2.34
CA GLU A 1253 -14.26 -43.03 1.54
C GLU A 1253 -14.49 -41.62 0.94
N ASN A 1254 -13.79 -40.67 1.59
CA ASN A 1254 -12.87 -39.67 1.03
C ASN A 1254 -13.36 -38.65 -0.01
N GLN A 1255 -13.50 -37.39 0.42
CA GLN A 1255 -12.89 -36.18 -0.18
C GLN A 1255 -13.24 -34.97 0.69
N LYS A 1256 -12.29 -34.42 1.46
CA LYS A 1256 -11.55 -33.17 1.14
C LYS A 1256 -12.45 -32.03 0.64
N GLU A 1257 -13.16 -31.40 1.56
CA GLU A 1257 -13.67 -30.04 1.39
C GLU A 1257 -12.60 -29.04 1.83
N TYR A 1258 -12.18 -28.21 0.88
CA TYR A 1258 -11.57 -26.92 1.16
C TYR A 1258 -12.73 -25.96 1.48
N PHE A 1259 -12.71 -25.38 2.69
CA PHE A 1259 -13.60 -24.29 3.06
C PHE A 1259 -13.03 -22.96 2.53
N PHE A 1260 -13.91 -22.18 1.89
CA PHE A 1260 -13.89 -20.73 1.95
C PHE A 1260 -14.95 -20.28 2.95
#